data_AF-A0A0S8GN60-F1
#
_entry.id   AF-A0A0S8GN60-F1
#
_cell.length_a   1.000
_cell.length_b   1.000
_cell.length_c   1.000
_cell.angle_alpha   90.00
_cell.angle_beta   90.00
_cell.angle_gamma   90.00
#
_symmetry.space_group_name_H-M   'P 1'
#
loop_
_entity.id
_entity.type
_entity.pdbx_description
1 polymer ?
#
loop_
_entity_poly.entity_id
_entity_poly.type
_entity_poly.pdbx_seq_one_letter_code
_entity_poly.pdbx_strand_id
1 'polypeptide(L)'
;MSVTTTKEWITEDLWKIDWLVKDPGEQPDNVSVVEGDGTGGEYLISTRRWDTKHGWWIFSATKHHLEKVYQRTDKKFENNSIKADHLIQIQFIGQDEGTVTVDSNADVLIGGAIVNKKGNTHISSAGVIAQISDTALLQGDAVTLSAKEGIGIMTDDQGEVIEARILMDLEADGIIDATTETGDILLTEMTGDMIIGQMTTGDGNIGLVADGNIRTTDNTVVVSGNHIHLMAGIGDIGEDGKPLRVDSGDSLTARASGHIYLEETAGDLYLNQIESIGGDVHLTVSDGDLRDANTNDTRDTRAIEELTGIWEAMHLTDSYGAADALQQNIEAYEGIKTREYHKYWKYRNQQANPDIYDPDFQVTLSADEEASYRDYYDQQGMDEDQINDAIATLEQKRTDEYHNLHGIYGGMGDEHDTDYAYSVDVDKDPEEYEELTAGYAWTEGELKNAVSGGILRLKVDTETRIEEPNIIGQRIFVDVLNGGVGITESSRAIDLSQDLTEDEKIDLAAADRDDLTFLDKDGNVIDPGDNTQAAATIQVELREDIDIEVADAIIINARDHVYLGGEQDINIDQITGGNMIRIKGGEGIYNVATGDWANISGSGLIVEAAGETIGTEESALNIDLDDAGALTARARLGIYLYETAGDLNIDTVYSESGHMALGSESSIYDGIGSDQWNIKGLTLDMEAGDAIGTQDDFFDIDLDAEGFINATAAGDIFIAETAGDLNVGQVISTNGNVSLTSPTSILDEVELDDLEVDVAGNSIILNALLGGIGESGNDLDVDTAYSGDGALSATSALNAYIVEPIGPLYLNQISTDEERTAFIAALAGRILNGNSDEGEDNVLSGSTRLYASSDIGADDKHLKTSVGTLQGWSLNGAIWIENNGELFIDKVGEGDFGIDAEGHVEIITHSPLTVNYTIISKSADIVLTAGESPGAGDDLKVTGNAFLDSETNVILQAGDNVIIEKGATVTASGTVEIHGDYGNDDAAGSTISVYGSVSGSSIVISSAAVTTSFTATAATTSSSASREMTSCSAARAKMT
;
A
#
# COMPACT_ATOMS: atom_id res chain seq x y z
N MET A 1 79.22 -51.47 -87.42
CA MET A 1 80.29 -50.46 -87.54
C MET A 1 79.71 -49.16 -87.04
N SER A 2 80.33 -48.38 -86.16
CA SER A 2 81.71 -48.40 -85.65
C SER A 2 82.00 -49.45 -84.56
N VAL A 3 83.29 -49.67 -84.31
CA VAL A 3 83.87 -50.45 -83.20
C VAL A 3 84.80 -49.51 -82.45
N THR A 4 84.83 -49.55 -81.13
CA THR A 4 85.98 -49.06 -80.35
C THR A 4 86.11 -49.92 -79.09
N THR A 5 87.33 -50.37 -78.81
CA THR A 5 87.64 -51.37 -77.78
C THR A 5 88.91 -50.95 -77.03
N THR A 6 88.83 -50.74 -75.72
CA THR A 6 89.94 -50.77 -74.73
C THR A 6 89.28 -50.67 -73.34
N LYS A 7 89.25 -51.72 -72.50
CA LYS A 7 90.31 -52.23 -71.61
C LYS A 7 90.74 -51.27 -70.48
N GLU A 8 90.50 -51.74 -69.24
CA GLU A 8 91.24 -51.64 -67.95
C GLU A 8 92.19 -50.43 -67.74
N TRP A 9 92.30 -49.84 -66.54
CA TRP A 9 92.59 -50.48 -65.24
C TRP A 9 91.98 -49.73 -64.04
N ILE A 10 91.88 -50.43 -62.90
CA ILE A 10 91.65 -49.85 -61.56
C ILE A 10 93.01 -49.47 -60.95
N THR A 11 93.10 -48.31 -60.29
CA THR A 11 94.06 -48.03 -59.21
C THR A 11 93.40 -47.16 -58.15
N GLU A 12 93.56 -47.55 -56.89
CA GLU A 12 93.11 -46.86 -55.69
C GLU A 12 94.04 -45.66 -55.33
N ASP A 13 93.79 -45.10 -54.14
CA ASP A 13 94.71 -44.32 -53.29
C ASP A 13 94.89 -42.80 -53.47
N LEU A 14 94.98 -41.97 -52.40
CA LEU A 14 94.46 -42.00 -51.01
C LEU A 14 94.89 -40.65 -50.33
N TRP A 15 94.11 -40.17 -49.34
CA TRP A 15 94.47 -39.23 -48.23
C TRP A 15 94.67 -37.71 -48.46
N LYS A 16 93.93 -36.89 -47.68
CA LYS A 16 94.36 -36.10 -46.47
C LYS A 16 93.24 -35.07 -46.15
N ILE A 17 92.62 -34.97 -44.96
CA ILE A 17 93.13 -34.69 -43.59
C ILE A 17 93.79 -33.29 -43.55
N ASP A 18 93.37 -32.26 -42.77
CA ASP A 18 92.61 -32.24 -41.50
C ASP A 18 91.79 -30.94 -41.20
N TRP A 19 90.84 -31.08 -40.26
CA TRP A 19 90.21 -30.10 -39.31
C TRP A 19 89.77 -28.66 -39.70
N LEU A 20 88.48 -28.36 -39.44
CA LEU A 20 88.06 -27.74 -38.16
C LEU A 20 86.59 -28.05 -37.79
N VAL A 21 86.25 -27.88 -36.52
CA VAL A 21 85.02 -28.28 -35.79
C VAL A 21 84.19 -26.99 -35.49
N LYS A 22 82.85 -26.90 -35.33
CA LYS A 22 81.86 -27.74 -34.61
C LYS A 22 80.39 -27.40 -35.00
N ASP A 23 79.47 -28.17 -34.39
CA ASP A 23 78.07 -27.86 -34.02
C ASP A 23 76.94 -28.32 -34.98
N PRO A 24 75.75 -28.69 -34.45
CA PRO A 24 75.51 -30.11 -34.19
C PRO A 24 74.16 -30.63 -34.71
N GLY A 25 74.12 -31.88 -35.14
CA GLY A 25 72.87 -32.51 -35.55
C GLY A 25 73.06 -33.98 -35.91
N GLU A 26 72.88 -34.86 -34.92
CA GLU A 26 72.73 -36.29 -35.17
C GLU A 26 71.66 -36.87 -34.24
N GLN A 27 70.66 -37.52 -34.86
CA GLN A 27 69.98 -38.67 -34.26
C GLN A 27 71.02 -39.77 -34.03
N PRO A 28 70.79 -40.64 -33.05
CA PRO A 28 70.60 -42.07 -33.37
C PRO A 28 69.51 -42.71 -32.48
N ASP A 29 69.03 -43.94 -32.63
CA ASP A 29 69.13 -45.00 -33.66
C ASP A 29 68.04 -46.04 -33.33
N ASN A 30 67.62 -46.87 -34.30
CA ASN A 30 67.77 -48.35 -34.24
C ASN A 30 66.89 -49.14 -35.25
N VAL A 31 67.51 -49.47 -36.38
CA VAL A 31 67.78 -50.86 -36.84
C VAL A 31 66.71 -51.96 -36.60
N SER A 32 66.23 -52.55 -37.70
CA SER A 32 66.17 -54.03 -37.87
C SER A 32 66.24 -54.45 -39.37
N VAL A 33 66.61 -55.71 -39.63
CA VAL A 33 67.08 -56.27 -40.92
C VAL A 33 66.83 -57.81 -40.91
N VAL A 34 66.71 -58.62 -41.97
CA VAL A 34 67.00 -58.55 -43.44
C VAL A 34 65.87 -59.28 -44.21
N GLU A 35 65.63 -59.09 -45.52
CA GLU A 35 65.99 -59.95 -46.69
C GLU A 35 65.09 -59.49 -47.89
N GLY A 36 65.42 -59.64 -49.18
CA GLY A 36 66.61 -60.16 -49.87
C GLY A 36 66.58 -59.74 -51.36
N ASP A 37 67.71 -59.80 -52.06
CA ASP A 37 67.96 -59.10 -53.33
C ASP A 37 67.72 -59.94 -54.61
N GLY A 38 66.82 -59.44 -55.47
CA GLY A 38 66.51 -60.06 -56.77
C GLY A 38 67.61 -59.86 -57.83
N THR A 39 68.69 -60.63 -57.75
CA THR A 39 69.76 -60.63 -58.78
C THR A 39 69.38 -61.48 -60.00
N GLY A 40 69.37 -60.86 -61.19
CA GLY A 40 68.95 -61.49 -62.44
C GLY A 40 69.96 -62.49 -63.00
N GLY A 41 69.60 -63.77 -63.06
CA GLY A 41 70.42 -64.82 -63.67
C GLY A 41 70.36 -64.85 -65.21
N GLU A 42 71.49 -65.12 -65.86
CA GLU A 42 71.55 -65.39 -67.31
C GLU A 42 71.06 -66.82 -67.60
N TYR A 43 70.01 -66.96 -68.43
CA TYR A 43 69.49 -68.27 -68.79
C TYR A 43 70.11 -68.77 -70.10
N LEU A 44 70.68 -69.98 -70.07
CA LEU A 44 71.25 -70.66 -71.24
C LEU A 44 70.13 -71.20 -72.13
N ILE A 45 69.89 -70.55 -73.28
CA ILE A 45 68.78 -70.85 -74.20
C ILE A 45 69.12 -72.01 -75.15
N SER A 46 70.38 -72.08 -75.62
CA SER A 46 70.82 -73.25 -76.38
C SER A 46 72.34 -73.44 -76.31
N THR A 47 72.77 -74.68 -76.58
CA THR A 47 74.18 -75.02 -76.78
C THR A 47 74.31 -75.81 -78.07
N ARG A 48 75.16 -75.33 -78.99
CA ARG A 48 75.48 -76.03 -80.23
C ARG A 48 76.95 -76.46 -80.21
N ARG A 49 77.21 -77.73 -80.53
CA ARG A 49 78.56 -78.26 -80.73
C ARG A 49 78.70 -78.76 -82.15
N TRP A 50 79.83 -78.47 -82.79
CA TRP A 50 80.21 -79.09 -84.05
C TRP A 50 81.72 -79.08 -84.23
N ASP A 51 82.21 -80.00 -85.04
CA ASP A 51 83.63 -80.13 -85.35
C ASP A 51 83.89 -79.71 -86.80
N THR A 52 84.95 -78.95 -87.03
CA THR A 52 85.49 -78.74 -88.38
C THR A 52 86.86 -79.39 -88.48
N LYS A 53 87.02 -80.31 -89.44
CA LYS A 53 88.30 -80.95 -89.77
C LYS A 53 88.85 -80.36 -91.07
N HIS A 54 90.12 -79.98 -91.06
CA HIS A 54 90.89 -79.59 -92.25
C HIS A 54 92.23 -80.33 -92.24
N GLY A 55 92.69 -80.75 -93.43
CA GLY A 55 93.94 -81.49 -93.62
C GLY A 55 93.76 -82.97 -94.01
N TRP A 56 94.73 -83.51 -94.75
CA TRP A 56 94.72 -84.87 -95.30
C TRP A 56 95.34 -85.90 -94.34
N TRP A 57 95.12 -87.20 -94.60
CA TRP A 57 94.88 -88.26 -93.59
C TRP A 57 95.90 -88.55 -92.46
N ILE A 58 97.08 -87.91 -92.44
CA ILE A 58 98.11 -88.06 -91.38
C ILE A 58 98.50 -86.73 -90.70
N PHE A 59 97.93 -85.60 -91.12
CA PHE A 59 98.12 -84.28 -90.52
C PHE A 59 96.80 -83.49 -90.39
N SER A 60 95.68 -84.18 -90.16
CA SER A 60 94.37 -83.54 -89.97
C SER A 60 94.20 -83.03 -88.52
N ALA A 61 94.04 -81.72 -88.35
CA ALA A 61 93.63 -81.14 -87.07
C ALA A 61 92.10 -81.06 -87.00
N THR A 62 91.52 -81.47 -85.86
CA THR A 62 90.09 -81.29 -85.57
C THR A 62 89.95 -80.08 -84.66
N LYS A 63 89.19 -79.06 -85.08
CA LYS A 63 88.75 -77.99 -84.17
C LYS A 63 87.33 -78.30 -83.71
N HIS A 64 87.19 -78.46 -82.40
CA HIS A 64 85.92 -78.58 -81.71
C HIS A 64 85.37 -77.17 -81.44
N HIS A 65 84.15 -76.89 -81.86
CA HIS A 65 83.46 -75.63 -81.58
C HIS A 65 82.35 -75.85 -80.56
N LEU A 66 82.25 -74.94 -79.60
CA LEU A 66 81.19 -74.88 -78.61
C LEU A 66 80.61 -73.47 -78.66
N GLU A 67 79.36 -73.37 -79.10
CA GLU A 67 78.57 -72.15 -79.05
C GLU A 67 77.52 -72.31 -77.94
N LYS A 68 77.41 -71.30 -77.08
CA LYS A 68 76.37 -71.18 -76.05
C LYS A 68 75.66 -69.85 -76.25
N VAL A 69 74.34 -69.89 -76.36
CA VAL A 69 73.50 -68.71 -76.48
C VAL A 69 72.76 -68.50 -75.16
N TYR A 70 72.96 -67.34 -74.55
CA TYR A 70 72.28 -66.92 -73.33
C TYR A 70 71.27 -65.82 -73.67
N GLN A 71 70.14 -65.78 -72.95
CA GLN A 71 69.24 -64.63 -72.96
C GLN A 71 69.38 -63.87 -71.65
N ARG A 72 69.51 -62.56 -71.79
CA ARG A 72 69.56 -61.58 -70.72
C ARG A 72 68.41 -60.59 -70.93
N THR A 73 67.75 -60.21 -69.83
CA THR A 73 66.63 -59.27 -69.84
C THR A 73 67.08 -58.01 -69.11
N ASP A 74 67.33 -56.92 -69.85
CA ASP A 74 67.64 -55.62 -69.24
C ASP A 74 66.35 -54.80 -69.12
N LYS A 75 66.02 -54.34 -67.90
CA LYS A 75 64.99 -53.30 -67.67
C LYS A 75 65.67 -51.93 -67.72
N LYS A 76 65.18 -51.04 -68.59
CA LYS A 76 65.55 -49.63 -68.60
C LYS A 76 64.54 -48.84 -67.77
N PHE A 77 64.99 -48.23 -66.68
CA PHE A 77 64.22 -47.22 -65.97
C PHE A 77 64.62 -45.84 -66.49
N GLU A 78 63.64 -45.00 -66.82
CA GLU A 78 63.86 -43.58 -67.14
C GLU A 78 63.27 -42.75 -66.00
N ASN A 79 64.14 -42.22 -65.14
CA ASN A 79 63.74 -41.31 -64.08
C ASN A 79 63.63 -39.90 -64.67
N ASN A 80 62.39 -39.40 -64.80
CA ASN A 80 62.13 -37.97 -64.97
C ASN A 80 61.96 -37.37 -63.57
N SER A 81 62.89 -36.51 -63.15
CA SER A 81 62.75 -35.77 -61.91
C SER A 81 61.96 -34.47 -62.13
N ILE A 82 60.87 -34.30 -61.39
CA ILE A 82 60.23 -33.00 -61.23
C ILE A 82 60.93 -32.28 -60.08
N LYS A 83 61.20 -30.99 -60.28
CA LYS A 83 61.73 -30.09 -59.27
C LYS A 83 60.64 -29.80 -58.22
N ALA A 84 60.95 -29.98 -56.93
CA ALA A 84 59.97 -29.81 -55.83
C ALA A 84 59.42 -28.37 -55.71
N ASP A 85 60.10 -27.40 -56.34
CA ASP A 85 59.75 -25.99 -56.47
C ASP A 85 58.76 -25.67 -57.62
N HIS A 86 58.31 -26.66 -58.39
CA HIS A 86 57.22 -26.47 -59.35
C HIS A 86 55.85 -26.55 -58.68
N LEU A 87 54.99 -25.55 -58.94
CA LEU A 87 53.55 -25.63 -58.65
C LEU A 87 52.92 -26.76 -59.47
N ILE A 88 52.75 -27.91 -58.83
CA ILE A 88 51.91 -28.99 -59.33
C ILE A 88 50.48 -28.64 -58.92
N GLN A 89 49.60 -28.34 -59.88
CA GLN A 89 48.16 -28.33 -59.63
C GLN A 89 47.72 -29.77 -59.34
N ILE A 90 47.62 -30.12 -58.06
CA ILE A 90 46.96 -31.34 -57.62
C ILE A 90 45.46 -31.03 -57.55
N GLN A 91 44.71 -31.53 -58.53
CA GLN A 91 43.26 -31.58 -58.45
C GLN A 91 42.89 -32.95 -57.86
N PHE A 92 42.28 -32.95 -56.68
CA PHE A 92 41.66 -34.14 -56.13
C PHE A 92 40.41 -34.50 -56.95
N ILE A 93 40.11 -35.79 -57.07
CA ILE A 93 38.93 -36.28 -57.78
C ILE A 93 37.96 -36.81 -56.72
N GLY A 94 37.09 -35.93 -56.25
CA GLY A 94 36.14 -36.17 -55.15
C GLY A 94 35.23 -34.96 -54.95
N GLN A 95 34.32 -35.04 -53.99
CA GLN A 95 33.61 -33.87 -53.45
C GLN A 95 34.56 -33.11 -52.50
N ASP A 96 34.33 -31.81 -52.32
CA ASP A 96 35.07 -31.00 -51.34
C ASP A 96 34.58 -31.26 -49.88
N GLU A 97 33.41 -31.89 -49.74
CA GLU A 97 32.72 -32.24 -48.49
C GLU A 97 32.42 -33.74 -48.44
N GLY A 98 32.30 -34.31 -47.25
CA GLY A 98 31.92 -35.71 -47.04
C GLY A 98 30.39 -35.90 -46.91
N THR A 99 29.87 -37.05 -47.32
CA THR A 99 28.45 -37.38 -47.14
C THR A 99 28.30 -38.74 -46.47
N VAL A 100 27.61 -38.80 -45.34
CA VAL A 100 27.16 -40.04 -44.70
C VAL A 100 25.64 -40.11 -44.87
N THR A 101 25.14 -41.24 -45.38
CA THR A 101 23.70 -41.48 -45.54
C THR A 101 23.37 -42.89 -45.09
N VAL A 102 22.44 -43.02 -44.16
CA VAL A 102 21.93 -44.29 -43.63
C VAL A 102 20.42 -44.28 -43.76
N ASP A 103 19.87 -45.16 -44.62
CA ASP A 103 18.42 -45.33 -44.79
C ASP A 103 18.02 -46.73 -44.30
N SER A 104 17.16 -46.81 -43.29
CA SER A 104 16.74 -48.09 -42.69
C SER A 104 15.22 -48.25 -42.60
N ASN A 105 14.74 -49.47 -42.83
CA ASN A 105 13.32 -49.84 -42.67
C ASN A 105 13.05 -50.49 -41.29
N ALA A 106 13.96 -50.26 -40.33
CA ALA A 106 13.98 -50.73 -38.95
C ALA A 106 14.98 -49.84 -38.18
N ASP A 107 15.16 -50.07 -36.89
CA ASP A 107 16.00 -49.24 -36.01
C ASP A 107 17.43 -49.02 -36.52
N VAL A 108 17.96 -47.83 -36.23
CA VAL A 108 19.38 -47.49 -36.43
C VAL A 108 20.04 -47.37 -35.06
N LEU A 109 20.96 -48.30 -34.78
CA LEU A 109 21.67 -48.37 -33.50
C LEU A 109 23.13 -47.91 -33.66
N ILE A 110 23.48 -46.80 -33.01
CA ILE A 110 24.78 -46.14 -33.12
C ILE A 110 25.70 -46.62 -31.99
N GLY A 111 26.64 -47.52 -32.31
CA GLY A 111 27.57 -48.12 -31.36
C GLY A 111 29.00 -47.57 -31.38
N GLY A 112 29.25 -46.49 -32.11
CA GLY A 112 30.56 -45.84 -32.20
C GLY A 112 30.51 -44.58 -33.06
N ALA A 113 31.59 -43.80 -33.05
CA ALA A 113 31.62 -42.47 -33.66
C ALA A 113 31.40 -42.48 -35.19
N ILE A 114 30.54 -41.55 -35.64
CA ILE A 114 30.31 -41.22 -37.06
C ILE A 114 30.95 -39.83 -37.28
N VAL A 115 32.08 -39.82 -37.99
CA VAL A 115 32.89 -38.60 -38.14
C VAL A 115 32.86 -38.10 -39.58
N ASN A 116 32.15 -37.00 -39.80
CA ASN A 116 32.01 -36.32 -41.09
C ASN A 116 32.17 -34.80 -40.98
N LYS A 117 33.13 -34.35 -40.14
CA LYS A 117 33.35 -32.93 -39.75
C LYS A 117 33.01 -31.86 -40.80
N LYS A 118 33.46 -31.99 -42.05
CA LYS A 118 33.18 -31.03 -43.14
C LYS A 118 32.14 -31.56 -44.11
N GLY A 119 30.96 -31.91 -43.63
CA GLY A 119 29.89 -32.38 -44.49
C GLY A 119 28.71 -33.03 -43.76
N ASN A 120 27.77 -33.50 -44.57
CA ASN A 120 26.41 -33.75 -44.12
C ASN A 120 26.22 -35.22 -43.74
N THR A 121 25.64 -35.45 -42.56
CA THR A 121 25.30 -36.78 -42.03
C THR A 121 23.78 -36.91 -41.97
N HIS A 122 23.21 -37.73 -42.84
CA HIS A 122 21.77 -38.03 -42.88
C HIS A 122 21.51 -39.45 -42.37
N ILE A 123 20.61 -39.60 -41.38
CA ILE A 123 20.19 -40.88 -40.85
C ILE A 123 18.65 -40.93 -40.84
N SER A 124 18.08 -41.86 -41.60
CA SER A 124 16.65 -42.13 -41.67
C SER A 124 16.33 -43.55 -41.17
N SER A 125 15.31 -43.67 -40.31
CA SER A 125 14.85 -44.92 -39.69
C SER A 125 13.34 -45.02 -39.73
N ALA A 126 12.80 -46.17 -40.14
CA ALA A 126 11.37 -46.48 -40.00
C ALA A 126 10.99 -47.03 -38.60
N GLY A 127 11.96 -47.09 -37.68
CA GLY A 127 11.78 -47.34 -36.24
C GLY A 127 12.44 -46.21 -35.45
N VAL A 128 13.29 -46.53 -34.47
CA VAL A 128 14.07 -45.53 -33.70
C VAL A 128 15.44 -45.21 -34.31
N ILE A 129 16.06 -44.09 -33.91
CA ILE A 129 17.51 -43.83 -34.00
C ILE A 129 18.04 -43.73 -32.57
N ALA A 130 18.88 -44.68 -32.14
CA ALA A 130 19.32 -44.76 -30.75
C ALA A 130 20.83 -45.00 -30.61
N GLN A 131 21.41 -44.45 -29.54
CA GLN A 131 22.80 -44.65 -29.17
C GLN A 131 22.92 -45.88 -28.25
N ILE A 132 23.79 -46.83 -28.59
CA ILE A 132 23.98 -48.09 -27.83
C ILE A 132 25.34 -48.17 -27.10
N SER A 133 26.05 -47.05 -27.03
CA SER A 133 27.32 -46.90 -26.31
C SER A 133 27.59 -45.44 -26.01
N ASP A 134 27.97 -45.14 -24.78
CA ASP A 134 28.43 -43.81 -24.31
C ASP A 134 29.66 -43.28 -25.08
N THR A 135 30.27 -44.10 -25.95
CA THR A 135 31.41 -43.72 -26.80
C THR A 135 31.03 -43.42 -28.25
N ALA A 136 29.75 -43.48 -28.60
CA ALA A 136 29.27 -42.98 -29.88
C ALA A 136 29.18 -41.45 -29.85
N LEU A 137 29.44 -40.85 -31.00
CA LEU A 137 29.47 -39.40 -31.21
C LEU A 137 29.19 -39.12 -32.68
N LEU A 138 28.27 -38.21 -32.98
CA LEU A 138 28.02 -37.70 -34.33
C LEU A 138 28.79 -36.39 -34.53
N GLN A 139 29.82 -36.41 -35.38
CA GLN A 139 30.52 -35.19 -35.82
C GLN A 139 30.13 -34.84 -37.26
N GLY A 140 29.70 -33.60 -37.51
CA GLY A 140 29.27 -33.14 -38.82
C GLY A 140 29.22 -31.62 -38.95
N ASP A 141 29.12 -31.15 -40.20
CA ASP A 141 28.85 -29.74 -40.55
C ASP A 141 27.32 -29.52 -40.63
N ALA A 142 26.60 -30.54 -41.09
CA ALA A 142 25.16 -30.63 -40.92
C ALA A 142 24.77 -32.06 -40.53
N VAL A 143 23.84 -32.19 -39.59
CA VAL A 143 23.28 -33.47 -39.16
C VAL A 143 21.77 -33.44 -39.41
N THR A 144 21.25 -34.48 -40.06
CA THR A 144 19.80 -34.66 -40.26
C THR A 144 19.39 -36.04 -39.75
N LEU A 145 18.53 -36.07 -38.74
CA LEU A 145 17.98 -37.29 -38.14
C LEU A 145 16.48 -37.36 -38.42
N SER A 146 16.00 -38.49 -38.95
CA SER A 146 14.57 -38.69 -39.20
C SER A 146 14.18 -40.10 -38.80
N ALA A 147 13.43 -40.24 -37.71
CA ALA A 147 12.97 -41.52 -37.22
C ALA A 147 11.45 -41.60 -37.27
N LYS A 148 10.88 -42.79 -37.13
CA LYS A 148 9.43 -42.95 -37.01
C LYS A 148 8.98 -42.98 -35.56
N GLU A 149 9.75 -43.64 -34.70
CA GLU A 149 9.32 -44.05 -33.35
C GLU A 149 10.21 -43.44 -32.23
N GLY A 150 11.14 -42.53 -32.56
CA GLY A 150 11.97 -41.80 -31.60
C GLY A 150 13.44 -41.61 -32.02
N ILE A 151 14.08 -40.57 -31.48
CA ILE A 151 15.51 -40.26 -31.60
C ILE A 151 16.09 -40.09 -30.19
N GLY A 152 17.12 -40.86 -29.84
CA GLY A 152 17.76 -40.77 -28.52
C GLY A 152 17.03 -41.53 -27.39
N ILE A 153 16.02 -42.33 -27.73
CA ILE A 153 15.37 -43.30 -26.84
C ILE A 153 15.42 -44.68 -27.48
N MET A 154 15.58 -45.71 -26.65
CA MET A 154 15.41 -47.11 -27.04
C MET A 154 14.64 -47.89 -25.98
N THR A 155 13.84 -48.86 -26.43
CA THR A 155 13.22 -49.86 -25.55
C THR A 155 14.09 -51.11 -25.52
N ASP A 156 14.31 -51.68 -24.35
CA ASP A 156 15.08 -52.92 -24.20
C ASP A 156 14.29 -54.18 -24.58
N ASP A 157 14.94 -55.35 -24.56
CA ASP A 157 14.32 -56.66 -24.82
C ASP A 157 13.20 -57.03 -23.81
N GLN A 158 13.01 -56.27 -22.73
CA GLN A 158 12.00 -56.47 -21.68
C GLN A 158 10.81 -55.50 -21.80
N GLY A 159 10.95 -54.39 -22.53
CA GLY A 159 9.95 -53.34 -22.64
C GLY A 159 10.26 -52.09 -21.80
N GLU A 160 11.43 -52.00 -21.17
CA GLU A 160 11.86 -50.84 -20.38
C GLU A 160 12.43 -49.74 -21.29
N VAL A 161 12.12 -48.48 -20.96
CA VAL A 161 12.63 -47.31 -21.67
C VAL A 161 14.04 -46.99 -21.18
N ILE A 162 14.97 -46.83 -22.11
CA ILE A 162 16.34 -46.37 -21.86
C ILE A 162 16.51 -45.04 -22.60
N GLU A 163 16.68 -43.97 -21.85
CA GLU A 163 17.18 -42.70 -22.37
C GLU A 163 18.64 -42.86 -22.81
N ALA A 164 18.91 -42.58 -24.08
CA ALA A 164 20.21 -42.71 -24.69
C ALA A 164 20.42 -41.58 -25.70
N ARG A 165 20.46 -40.35 -25.17
CA ARG A 165 20.60 -39.10 -25.93
C ARG A 165 21.67 -39.23 -27.01
N ILE A 166 21.37 -38.78 -28.23
CA ILE A 166 22.36 -38.80 -29.30
C ILE A 166 23.42 -37.73 -29.00
N LEU A 167 24.65 -38.19 -28.73
CA LEU A 167 25.78 -37.30 -28.50
C LEU A 167 26.31 -36.77 -29.84
N MET A 168 26.42 -35.46 -29.96
CA MET A 168 26.88 -34.73 -31.14
C MET A 168 28.08 -33.84 -30.80
N ASP A 169 28.85 -33.50 -31.84
CA ASP A 169 29.96 -32.53 -31.83
C ASP A 169 29.96 -31.88 -33.21
N LEU A 170 29.04 -30.92 -33.38
CA LEU A 170 28.89 -30.11 -34.59
C LEU A 170 30.14 -29.22 -34.78
N GLU A 171 30.64 -29.11 -36.01
CA GLU A 171 31.65 -28.09 -36.31
C GLU A 171 31.02 -26.68 -36.24
N ALA A 172 31.85 -25.65 -36.13
CA ALA A 172 31.40 -24.27 -35.95
C ALA A 172 30.41 -23.82 -37.06
N ASP A 173 29.28 -23.25 -36.64
CA ASP A 173 28.11 -22.90 -37.45
C ASP A 173 27.34 -24.09 -38.08
N GLY A 174 27.56 -25.30 -37.57
CA GLY A 174 26.90 -26.51 -38.04
C GLY A 174 25.43 -26.67 -37.58
N ILE A 175 24.60 -27.25 -38.44
CA ILE A 175 23.13 -27.27 -38.29
C ILE A 175 22.62 -28.69 -37.95
N ILE A 176 21.66 -28.77 -37.01
CA ILE A 176 20.88 -29.97 -36.72
C ILE A 176 19.44 -29.85 -37.21
N ASP A 177 19.01 -30.84 -37.98
CA ASP A 177 17.61 -31.14 -38.28
C ASP A 177 17.23 -32.46 -37.60
N ALA A 178 16.17 -32.51 -36.79
CA ALA A 178 15.63 -33.76 -36.26
C ALA A 178 14.10 -33.82 -36.37
N THR A 179 13.59 -34.98 -36.78
CA THR A 179 12.15 -35.20 -37.01
C THR A 179 11.70 -36.60 -36.56
N THR A 180 10.53 -36.68 -35.94
CA THR A 180 9.84 -37.94 -35.63
C THR A 180 8.36 -37.91 -36.04
N GLU A 181 7.81 -39.05 -36.49
CA GLU A 181 6.34 -39.20 -36.65
C GLU A 181 5.66 -39.39 -35.29
N THR A 182 6.31 -40.14 -34.40
CA THR A 182 5.89 -40.42 -33.01
C THR A 182 7.11 -40.55 -32.11
N GLY A 183 6.98 -40.22 -30.84
CA GLY A 183 8.04 -40.36 -29.84
C GLY A 183 9.16 -39.32 -29.89
N ASP A 184 10.02 -39.38 -28.89
CA ASP A 184 10.83 -38.24 -28.43
C ASP A 184 12.04 -37.93 -29.31
N ILE A 185 12.62 -36.74 -29.13
CA ILE A 185 13.88 -36.30 -29.71
C ILE A 185 14.81 -35.84 -28.59
N LEU A 186 15.76 -36.69 -28.19
CA LEU A 186 16.74 -36.40 -27.15
C LEU A 186 18.16 -36.26 -27.72
N LEU A 187 18.70 -35.05 -27.67
CA LEU A 187 20.00 -34.68 -28.26
C LEU A 187 20.93 -34.02 -27.23
N THR A 188 22.24 -34.13 -27.46
CA THR A 188 23.25 -33.42 -26.67
C THR A 188 24.39 -32.98 -27.58
N GLU A 189 24.56 -31.66 -27.73
CA GLU A 189 25.75 -31.05 -28.33
C GLU A 189 26.85 -30.93 -27.26
N MET A 190 27.93 -31.68 -27.45
CA MET A 190 29.00 -31.83 -26.47
C MET A 190 29.96 -30.65 -26.40
N THR A 191 30.01 -29.77 -27.42
CA THR A 191 30.93 -28.63 -27.45
C THR A 191 30.43 -27.52 -28.37
N GLY A 192 30.12 -26.35 -27.81
CA GLY A 192 29.65 -25.18 -28.57
C GLY A 192 28.13 -25.18 -28.82
N ASP A 193 27.72 -24.46 -29.85
CA ASP A 193 26.30 -24.12 -30.11
C ASP A 193 25.53 -25.27 -30.78
N MET A 194 24.29 -25.49 -30.33
CA MET A 194 23.30 -26.26 -31.08
C MET A 194 22.48 -25.31 -31.97
N ILE A 195 22.65 -25.41 -33.29
CA ILE A 195 21.95 -24.55 -34.27
C ILE A 195 20.87 -25.35 -34.97
N ILE A 196 19.61 -25.00 -34.71
CA ILE A 196 18.44 -25.75 -35.16
C ILE A 196 17.98 -25.28 -36.54
N GLY A 197 17.94 -26.19 -37.50
CA GLY A 197 17.29 -26.01 -38.81
C GLY A 197 15.83 -26.47 -38.80
N GLN A 198 15.56 -27.62 -38.17
CA GLN A 198 14.21 -28.14 -37.93
C GLN A 198 14.21 -29.05 -36.69
N MET A 199 13.22 -28.90 -35.80
CA MET A 199 13.05 -29.78 -34.63
C MET A 199 11.55 -30.03 -34.43
N THR A 200 11.07 -31.24 -34.73
CA THR A 200 9.62 -31.53 -34.72
C THR A 200 9.32 -32.99 -34.40
N THR A 201 8.43 -33.22 -33.44
CA THR A 201 7.82 -34.54 -33.15
C THR A 201 6.30 -34.46 -33.30
N GLY A 202 5.64 -35.60 -33.51
CA GLY A 202 4.19 -35.67 -33.66
C GLY A 202 3.43 -35.76 -32.32
N ASP A 203 3.95 -36.53 -31.37
CA ASP A 203 3.34 -36.77 -30.05
C ASP A 203 4.38 -37.00 -28.91
N GLY A 204 5.66 -36.84 -29.21
CA GLY A 204 6.74 -37.07 -28.25
C GLY A 204 7.27 -35.78 -27.60
N ASN A 205 8.28 -35.94 -26.76
CA ASN A 205 8.96 -34.85 -26.07
C ASN A 205 10.24 -34.43 -26.80
N ILE A 206 10.72 -33.21 -26.57
CA ILE A 206 11.99 -32.72 -27.10
C ILE A 206 12.92 -32.37 -25.94
N GLY A 207 14.09 -32.99 -25.91
CA GLY A 207 15.13 -32.74 -24.90
C GLY A 207 16.44 -32.33 -25.56
N LEU A 208 16.78 -31.04 -25.49
CA LEU A 208 18.00 -30.47 -26.06
C LEU A 208 18.96 -30.04 -24.96
N VAL A 209 20.23 -30.41 -25.11
CA VAL A 209 21.33 -29.98 -24.24
C VAL A 209 22.47 -29.48 -25.13
N ALA A 210 23.02 -28.30 -24.84
CA ALA A 210 24.22 -27.78 -25.48
C ALA A 210 25.23 -27.31 -24.42
N ASP A 211 26.53 -27.46 -24.71
CA ASP A 211 27.58 -26.81 -23.91
C ASP A 211 27.52 -25.28 -24.09
N GLY A 212 27.44 -24.81 -25.34
CA GLY A 212 27.23 -23.40 -25.70
C GLY A 212 25.76 -23.00 -25.80
N ASN A 213 25.42 -22.22 -26.83
CA ASN A 213 24.07 -21.66 -27.01
C ASN A 213 23.10 -22.67 -27.65
N ILE A 214 21.79 -22.53 -27.40
CA ILE A 214 20.74 -23.19 -28.20
C ILE A 214 20.02 -22.12 -29.03
N ARG A 215 20.15 -22.17 -30.36
CA ARG A 215 19.64 -21.14 -31.27
C ARG A 215 19.09 -21.71 -32.57
N THR A 216 18.24 -20.97 -33.27
CA THR A 216 17.73 -21.35 -34.61
C THR A 216 18.60 -20.80 -35.73
N THR A 217 18.45 -21.35 -36.95
CA THR A 217 19.00 -20.73 -38.16
C THR A 217 18.31 -19.38 -38.47
N ASP A 218 16.97 -19.33 -38.42
CA ASP A 218 16.16 -18.12 -38.55
C ASP A 218 14.85 -18.17 -37.75
N ASN A 219 14.14 -17.04 -37.64
CA ASN A 219 12.91 -16.86 -36.85
C ASN A 219 11.68 -17.59 -37.44
N THR A 220 11.81 -18.39 -38.50
CA THR A 220 10.72 -19.24 -39.02
C THR A 220 10.79 -20.67 -38.51
N VAL A 221 11.92 -21.07 -37.92
CA VAL A 221 12.10 -22.36 -37.26
C VAL A 221 11.37 -22.35 -35.92
N VAL A 222 10.53 -23.36 -35.69
CA VAL A 222 9.83 -23.61 -34.42
C VAL A 222 10.23 -24.99 -33.92
N VAL A 223 10.51 -25.10 -32.62
CA VAL A 223 10.74 -26.37 -31.92
C VAL A 223 9.37 -26.85 -31.41
N SER A 224 8.80 -27.86 -32.07
CA SER A 224 7.41 -28.31 -31.85
C SER A 224 7.36 -29.72 -31.29
N GLY A 225 6.77 -29.89 -30.11
CA GLY A 225 6.71 -31.15 -29.37
C GLY A 225 5.93 -31.03 -28.05
N ASN A 226 5.71 -32.14 -27.36
CA ASN A 226 4.79 -32.19 -26.23
C ASN A 226 5.37 -31.53 -24.95
N HIS A 227 6.34 -32.18 -24.30
CA HIS A 227 7.19 -31.52 -23.30
C HIS A 227 8.48 -31.05 -23.97
N ILE A 228 8.91 -29.80 -23.74
CA ILE A 228 10.13 -29.23 -24.30
C ILE A 228 11.11 -28.89 -23.17
N HIS A 229 12.26 -29.57 -23.13
CA HIS A 229 13.32 -29.37 -22.14
C HIS A 229 14.61 -28.89 -22.80
N LEU A 230 15.07 -27.68 -22.43
CA LEU A 230 16.23 -27.00 -23.01
C LEU A 230 17.29 -26.70 -21.95
N MET A 231 18.56 -27.02 -22.22
CA MET A 231 19.66 -26.69 -21.30
C MET A 231 20.91 -26.20 -22.05
N ALA A 232 21.27 -24.93 -21.84
CA ALA A 232 22.50 -24.31 -22.31
C ALA A 232 23.53 -24.20 -21.17
N GLY A 233 24.65 -24.92 -21.28
CA GLY A 233 25.61 -25.10 -20.18
C GLY A 233 26.32 -23.81 -19.76
N ILE A 234 26.93 -23.12 -20.73
CA ILE A 234 27.66 -21.85 -20.51
C ILE A 234 27.17 -20.71 -21.43
N GLY A 235 26.14 -20.96 -22.25
CA GLY A 235 25.60 -20.01 -23.22
C GLY A 235 24.17 -19.57 -22.91
N ASP A 236 23.58 -18.93 -23.91
CA ASP A 236 22.21 -18.41 -23.96
C ASP A 236 21.24 -19.42 -24.62
N ILE A 237 19.94 -19.24 -24.40
CA ILE A 237 18.88 -19.90 -25.19
C ILE A 237 18.18 -18.81 -26.01
N GLY A 238 18.17 -18.93 -27.34
CA GLY A 238 17.76 -17.83 -28.22
C GLY A 238 18.77 -16.68 -28.27
N GLU A 239 18.42 -15.59 -28.95
CA GLU A 239 19.22 -14.35 -29.03
C GLU A 239 18.28 -13.12 -29.00
N ASP A 240 18.78 -11.95 -28.59
CA ASP A 240 18.03 -10.67 -28.66
C ASP A 240 17.53 -10.38 -30.09
N GLY A 241 16.26 -10.00 -30.22
CA GLY A 241 15.55 -9.83 -31.50
C GLY A 241 15.36 -11.13 -32.30
N LYS A 242 15.73 -12.29 -31.74
CA LYS A 242 15.71 -13.59 -32.41
C LYS A 242 15.47 -14.74 -31.39
N PRO A 243 14.31 -14.73 -30.69
CA PRO A 243 13.99 -15.74 -29.70
C PRO A 243 13.96 -17.15 -30.31
N LEU A 244 14.23 -18.16 -29.46
CA LEU A 244 13.98 -19.55 -29.80
C LEU A 244 12.46 -19.79 -29.74
N ARG A 245 11.85 -20.01 -30.90
CA ARG A 245 10.42 -20.18 -31.03
C ARG A 245 10.03 -21.64 -30.72
N VAL A 246 9.04 -21.82 -29.86
CA VAL A 246 8.54 -23.12 -29.39
C VAL A 246 7.05 -23.28 -29.73
N ASP A 247 6.60 -24.53 -29.70
CA ASP A 247 5.21 -24.98 -29.85
C ASP A 247 5.07 -26.20 -28.93
N SER A 248 4.82 -25.89 -27.65
CA SER A 248 4.76 -26.85 -26.54
C SER A 248 3.33 -27.33 -26.29
N GLY A 249 3.16 -28.63 -26.05
CA GLY A 249 1.84 -29.26 -25.89
C GLY A 249 1.39 -29.43 -24.44
N ASP A 250 2.33 -29.81 -23.56
CA ASP A 250 2.06 -30.17 -22.16
C ASP A 250 2.95 -29.38 -21.17
N SER A 251 4.25 -29.15 -21.45
CA SER A 251 5.08 -28.25 -20.61
C SER A 251 6.39 -27.76 -21.25
N LEU A 252 6.91 -26.64 -20.73
CA LEU A 252 8.21 -26.06 -21.06
C LEU A 252 9.16 -26.01 -19.85
N THR A 253 10.40 -26.47 -20.03
CA THR A 253 11.53 -26.28 -19.11
C THR A 253 12.73 -25.72 -19.85
N ALA A 254 13.33 -24.62 -19.38
CA ALA A 254 14.55 -24.07 -19.96
C ALA A 254 15.56 -23.62 -18.90
N ARG A 255 16.85 -23.89 -19.10
CA ARG A 255 17.92 -23.43 -18.21
C ARG A 255 19.15 -22.95 -18.97
N ALA A 256 19.68 -21.79 -18.59
CA ALA A 256 20.87 -21.21 -19.18
C ALA A 256 21.79 -20.59 -18.11
N SER A 257 23.10 -20.59 -18.36
CA SER A 257 24.02 -19.75 -17.59
C SER A 257 23.95 -18.27 -18.02
N GLY A 258 23.58 -18.01 -19.28
CA GLY A 258 23.34 -16.68 -19.83
C GLY A 258 21.85 -16.36 -19.98
N HIS A 259 21.52 -15.49 -20.92
CA HIS A 259 20.16 -15.00 -21.16
C HIS A 259 19.26 -16.07 -21.79
N ILE A 260 17.95 -15.93 -21.62
CA ILE A 260 16.93 -16.79 -22.23
C ILE A 260 15.95 -15.92 -23.02
N TYR A 261 15.78 -16.19 -24.31
CA TYR A 261 14.84 -15.54 -25.22
C TYR A 261 13.94 -16.60 -25.86
N LEU A 262 12.69 -16.68 -25.44
CA LEU A 262 11.72 -17.71 -25.86
C LEU A 262 10.43 -17.08 -26.38
N GLU A 263 9.83 -17.71 -27.39
CA GLU A 263 8.53 -17.31 -27.95
C GLU A 263 7.66 -18.57 -28.10
N GLU A 264 6.63 -18.75 -27.28
CA GLU A 264 5.55 -19.70 -27.55
C GLU A 264 4.67 -19.13 -28.66
N THR A 265 4.40 -19.97 -29.66
CA THR A 265 3.82 -19.56 -30.94
C THR A 265 2.36 -19.95 -31.13
N ALA A 266 1.81 -20.86 -30.32
CA ALA A 266 0.42 -21.29 -30.45
C ALA A 266 -0.22 -21.84 -29.16
N GLY A 267 -1.15 -21.08 -28.59
CA GLY A 267 -1.96 -21.52 -27.46
C GLY A 267 -1.25 -21.41 -26.12
N ASP A 268 -1.96 -21.83 -25.07
CA ASP A 268 -1.54 -21.64 -23.68
C ASP A 268 -0.15 -22.24 -23.41
N LEU A 269 0.77 -21.44 -22.86
CA LEU A 269 2.08 -21.90 -22.43
C LEU A 269 1.99 -22.49 -21.03
N TYR A 270 2.12 -23.81 -20.92
CA TYR A 270 2.27 -24.52 -19.66
C TYR A 270 3.74 -24.48 -19.23
N LEU A 271 4.06 -23.66 -18.23
CA LEU A 271 5.43 -23.40 -17.81
C LEU A 271 5.80 -24.24 -16.58
N ASN A 272 6.82 -25.10 -16.69
CA ASN A 272 7.36 -25.78 -15.52
C ASN A 272 8.50 -24.96 -14.87
N GLN A 273 9.47 -24.49 -15.65
CA GLN A 273 10.54 -23.61 -15.14
C GLN A 273 11.38 -22.99 -16.26
N ILE A 274 11.70 -21.69 -16.13
CA ILE A 274 12.78 -21.01 -16.85
C ILE A 274 13.79 -20.47 -15.84
N GLU A 275 15.03 -20.96 -15.87
CA GLU A 275 16.11 -20.53 -14.96
C GLU A 275 17.29 -19.92 -15.74
N SER A 276 17.49 -18.61 -15.61
CA SER A 276 18.74 -17.94 -15.98
C SER A 276 19.61 -17.70 -14.73
N ILE A 277 20.76 -18.35 -14.65
CA ILE A 277 21.65 -18.28 -13.47
C ILE A 277 22.33 -16.90 -13.32
N GLY A 278 22.48 -16.16 -14.42
CA GLY A 278 23.28 -14.93 -14.45
C GLY A 278 22.94 -13.97 -15.59
N GLY A 279 21.78 -14.12 -16.21
CA GLY A 279 21.28 -13.25 -17.28
C GLY A 279 19.80 -12.92 -17.06
N ASP A 280 19.18 -12.43 -18.13
CA ASP A 280 17.78 -12.01 -18.15
C ASP A 280 16.91 -13.05 -18.84
N VAL A 281 15.62 -13.08 -18.49
CA VAL A 281 14.61 -13.90 -19.14
C VAL A 281 13.68 -13.00 -19.96
N HIS A 282 13.54 -13.31 -21.24
CA HIS A 282 12.56 -12.75 -22.15
C HIS A 282 11.64 -13.87 -22.65
N LEU A 283 10.36 -13.79 -22.32
CA LEU A 283 9.34 -14.76 -22.69
C LEU A 283 8.19 -14.05 -23.41
N THR A 284 7.83 -14.53 -24.60
CA THR A 284 6.64 -14.08 -25.32
C THR A 284 5.66 -15.24 -25.50
N VAL A 285 4.39 -15.04 -25.15
CA VAL A 285 3.29 -15.96 -25.48
C VAL A 285 2.43 -15.30 -26.55
N SER A 286 2.46 -15.87 -27.75
CA SER A 286 1.87 -15.24 -28.95
C SER A 286 0.34 -15.29 -28.98
N ASP A 287 -0.25 -16.34 -28.42
CA ASP A 287 -1.69 -16.62 -28.38
C ASP A 287 -1.98 -17.53 -27.18
N GLY A 288 -3.07 -17.32 -26.43
CA GLY A 288 -3.33 -18.04 -25.17
C GLY A 288 -2.69 -17.41 -23.93
N ASP A 289 -2.84 -18.10 -22.79
CA ASP A 289 -2.35 -17.67 -21.47
C ASP A 289 -0.95 -18.23 -21.14
N LEU A 290 -0.22 -17.57 -20.24
CA LEU A 290 0.89 -18.18 -19.52
C LEU A 290 0.35 -18.84 -18.23
N ARG A 291 0.58 -20.14 -18.04
CA ARG A 291 0.02 -20.92 -16.93
C ARG A 291 1.09 -21.74 -16.22
N ASP A 292 0.93 -21.92 -14.92
CA ASP A 292 1.80 -22.83 -14.21
C ASP A 292 1.55 -24.29 -14.62
N ALA A 293 2.63 -25.04 -14.68
CA ALA A 293 2.69 -26.49 -14.83
C ALA A 293 3.77 -27.13 -13.92
N ASN A 294 4.44 -26.33 -13.10
CA ASN A 294 5.03 -26.78 -11.86
C ASN A 294 3.92 -27.27 -10.92
N THR A 295 4.26 -28.20 -10.02
CA THR A 295 3.34 -28.70 -8.99
C THR A 295 4.12 -29.03 -7.72
N ASN A 296 5.21 -28.29 -7.46
CA ASN A 296 6.13 -28.55 -6.35
C ASN A 296 5.81 -27.61 -5.18
N ASP A 297 4.63 -27.80 -4.63
CA ASP A 297 4.06 -27.01 -3.55
C ASP A 297 4.34 -27.62 -2.16
N THR A 298 4.32 -26.77 -1.14
CA THR A 298 4.15 -27.20 0.25
C THR A 298 3.18 -26.29 0.98
N ARG A 299 2.24 -26.87 1.73
CA ARG A 299 1.23 -26.11 2.49
C ARG A 299 1.88 -25.15 3.49
N ASP A 300 1.64 -23.85 3.40
CA ASP A 300 2.10 -22.91 4.44
C ASP A 300 1.25 -23.14 5.71
N THR A 301 1.89 -23.67 6.74
CA THR A 301 1.24 -23.89 8.04
C THR A 301 1.10 -22.62 8.88
N ARG A 302 1.90 -21.58 8.64
CA ARG A 302 1.83 -20.28 9.32
C ARG A 302 0.65 -19.48 8.77
N ALA A 303 0.61 -19.22 7.46
CA ALA A 303 -0.49 -18.48 6.84
C ALA A 303 -1.85 -19.13 7.16
N ILE A 304 -1.93 -20.47 7.16
CA ILE A 304 -3.16 -21.19 7.54
C ILE A 304 -3.49 -21.08 9.04
N GLU A 305 -2.50 -21.00 9.94
CA GLU A 305 -2.75 -20.74 11.37
C GLU A 305 -3.24 -19.30 11.59
N GLU A 306 -2.68 -18.33 10.86
CA GLU A 306 -3.15 -16.93 10.82
C GLU A 306 -4.60 -16.85 10.29
N LEU A 307 -4.86 -17.35 9.07
CA LEU A 307 -6.19 -17.36 8.43
C LEU A 307 -7.28 -18.09 9.23
N THR A 308 -6.94 -19.18 9.93
CA THR A 308 -7.92 -19.87 10.79
C THR A 308 -8.13 -19.16 12.13
N GLY A 309 -7.15 -18.38 12.60
CA GLY A 309 -7.22 -17.54 13.79
C GLY A 309 -8.13 -16.32 13.64
N ILE A 310 -8.31 -15.78 12.42
CA ILE A 310 -9.18 -14.61 12.14
C ILE A 310 -10.58 -14.79 12.75
N TRP A 311 -11.17 -15.98 12.62
CA TRP A 311 -12.50 -16.31 13.16
C TRP A 311 -12.62 -16.16 14.68
N GLU A 312 -11.50 -16.21 15.41
CA GLU A 312 -11.43 -15.90 16.85
C GLU A 312 -11.05 -14.43 17.09
N ALA A 313 -10.05 -13.90 16.36
CA ALA A 313 -9.53 -12.54 16.47
C ALA A 313 -10.54 -11.43 16.12
N MET A 314 -11.62 -11.77 15.42
CA MET A 314 -12.68 -10.82 15.07
C MET A 314 -13.66 -10.50 16.19
N HIS A 315 -13.62 -11.22 17.32
CA HIS A 315 -14.36 -10.85 18.52
C HIS A 315 -15.90 -10.72 18.39
N LEU A 316 -16.55 -11.18 17.30
CA LEU A 316 -17.95 -10.85 16.97
C LEU A 316 -19.05 -11.42 17.91
N THR A 317 -18.70 -12.15 18.97
CA THR A 317 -19.68 -12.65 19.98
C THR A 317 -19.04 -12.68 21.36
N ASP A 318 -19.85 -12.72 22.43
CA ASP A 318 -19.36 -12.94 23.81
C ASP A 318 -18.45 -14.18 23.94
N SER A 319 -18.63 -15.21 23.11
CA SER A 319 -17.77 -16.41 23.11
C SER A 319 -16.42 -16.23 22.42
N TYR A 320 -16.27 -15.21 21.59
CA TYR A 320 -15.04 -14.87 20.87
C TYR A 320 -14.41 -13.55 21.33
N GLY A 321 -15.04 -12.80 22.25
CA GLY A 321 -14.46 -11.60 22.85
C GLY A 321 -15.13 -10.28 22.47
N ALA A 322 -16.44 -10.25 22.16
CA ALA A 322 -17.15 -8.98 21.93
C ALA A 322 -17.07 -8.03 23.14
N ALA A 323 -16.86 -8.61 24.32
CA ALA A 323 -16.56 -7.87 25.55
C ALA A 323 -15.24 -7.09 25.48
N ASP A 324 -14.30 -7.45 24.61
CA ASP A 324 -13.01 -6.77 24.44
C ASP A 324 -13.17 -5.49 23.59
N ALA A 325 -13.99 -5.49 22.55
CA ALA A 325 -14.38 -4.27 21.82
C ALA A 325 -15.21 -3.31 22.70
N LEU A 326 -16.09 -3.86 23.55
CA LEU A 326 -16.74 -3.08 24.60
C LEU A 326 -15.73 -2.51 25.60
N GLN A 327 -14.73 -3.31 25.97
CA GLN A 327 -13.67 -2.90 26.89
C GLN A 327 -12.83 -1.77 26.28
N GLN A 328 -12.60 -1.73 24.97
CA GLN A 328 -11.97 -0.60 24.27
C GLN A 328 -12.78 0.70 24.43
N ASN A 329 -14.10 0.67 24.24
CA ASN A 329 -14.95 1.86 24.48
C ASN A 329 -14.90 2.34 25.95
N ILE A 330 -14.81 1.41 26.90
CA ILE A 330 -14.63 1.72 28.32
C ILE A 330 -13.23 2.30 28.57
N GLU A 331 -12.18 1.71 28.00
CA GLU A 331 -10.78 2.14 28.13
C GLU A 331 -10.53 3.52 27.51
N ALA A 332 -11.22 3.86 26.41
CA ALA A 332 -11.22 5.20 25.84
C ALA A 332 -11.76 6.23 26.84
N TYR A 333 -12.96 5.99 27.39
CA TYR A 333 -13.56 6.86 28.41
C TYR A 333 -12.75 6.94 29.71
N GLU A 334 -12.17 5.81 30.16
CA GLU A 334 -11.22 5.76 31.27
C GLU A 334 -9.95 6.56 30.97
N GLY A 335 -9.49 6.53 29.72
CA GLY A 335 -8.40 7.34 29.16
C GLY A 335 -8.68 8.83 29.29
N ILE A 336 -9.82 9.32 28.79
CA ILE A 336 -10.26 10.73 28.92
C ILE A 336 -10.22 11.17 30.39
N LYS A 337 -10.87 10.41 31.28
CA LYS A 337 -10.95 10.73 32.72
C LYS A 337 -9.59 10.68 33.43
N THR A 338 -8.65 9.88 32.91
CA THR A 338 -7.26 9.80 33.36
C THR A 338 -6.46 11.01 32.88
N ARG A 339 -6.59 11.39 31.60
CA ARG A 339 -5.95 12.57 31.01
C ARG A 339 -6.39 13.86 31.71
N GLU A 340 -7.70 14.05 31.96
CA GLU A 340 -8.24 15.18 32.73
C GLU A 340 -7.59 15.31 34.13
N TYR A 341 -7.38 14.20 34.85
CA TYR A 341 -6.68 14.19 36.15
C TYR A 341 -5.20 14.59 36.02
N HIS A 342 -4.47 14.04 35.05
CA HIS A 342 -3.06 14.38 34.85
C HIS A 342 -2.90 15.83 34.38
N LYS A 343 -3.85 16.37 33.61
CA LYS A 343 -3.91 17.78 33.23
C LYS A 343 -4.11 18.70 34.42
N TYR A 344 -5.06 18.36 35.31
CA TYR A 344 -5.26 19.08 36.57
C TYR A 344 -3.94 19.25 37.34
N TRP A 345 -3.14 18.19 37.39
CA TRP A 345 -1.82 18.24 38.02
C TRP A 345 -0.72 18.90 37.16
N LYS A 346 -0.75 18.85 35.82
CA LYS A 346 0.13 19.66 34.93
C LYS A 346 0.00 21.14 35.31
N TYR A 347 -1.23 21.64 35.47
CA TYR A 347 -1.50 23.02 35.91
C TYR A 347 -1.18 23.26 37.40
N ARG A 348 -1.66 22.40 38.33
CA ARG A 348 -1.42 22.57 39.78
C ARG A 348 0.06 22.63 40.15
N ASN A 349 0.91 21.90 39.42
CA ASN A 349 2.36 21.86 39.64
C ASN A 349 3.11 23.10 39.14
N GLN A 350 2.47 23.99 38.38
CA GLN A 350 3.03 25.32 38.06
C GLN A 350 2.98 26.29 39.26
N GLN A 351 2.08 26.07 40.22
CA GLN A 351 1.98 26.88 41.43
C GLN A 351 3.29 26.88 42.24
N ALA A 352 3.57 27.99 42.93
CA ALA A 352 4.72 28.07 43.84
C ALA A 352 4.68 27.06 45.02
N ASN A 353 3.51 26.47 45.30
CA ASN A 353 3.32 25.41 46.28
C ASN A 353 2.11 24.51 45.90
N PRO A 354 2.28 23.42 45.14
CA PRO A 354 1.17 22.56 44.68
C PRO A 354 0.38 21.91 45.83
N ASP A 355 1.00 21.64 46.99
CA ASP A 355 0.37 21.07 48.19
C ASP A 355 -0.86 21.85 48.73
N ILE A 356 -1.13 23.06 48.20
CA ILE A 356 -2.27 23.90 48.59
C ILE A 356 -2.86 24.48 47.30
N TYR A 357 -4.15 24.26 47.04
CA TYR A 357 -4.87 24.97 45.98
C TYR A 357 -4.87 26.48 46.27
N ASP A 358 -4.39 27.27 45.31
CA ASP A 358 -4.43 28.73 45.36
C ASP A 358 -5.53 29.23 44.40
N PRO A 359 -6.66 29.73 44.91
CA PRO A 359 -7.75 30.22 44.05
C PRO A 359 -7.37 31.49 43.27
N ASP A 360 -6.29 32.18 43.66
CA ASP A 360 -5.79 33.38 42.97
C ASP A 360 -4.71 33.03 41.91
N PHE A 361 -4.41 31.74 41.66
CA PHE A 361 -3.38 31.31 40.73
C PHE A 361 -3.84 31.29 39.28
N GLN A 362 -3.07 31.93 38.39
CA GLN A 362 -3.26 31.90 36.95
C GLN A 362 -2.28 30.93 36.29
N VAL A 363 -2.78 30.10 35.40
CA VAL A 363 -1.97 29.25 34.51
C VAL A 363 -1.39 30.13 33.41
N THR A 364 -0.06 30.12 33.29
CA THR A 364 0.66 30.83 32.24
C THR A 364 1.38 29.83 31.35
N LEU A 365 1.71 30.24 30.13
CA LEU A 365 2.64 29.49 29.28
C LEU A 365 4.01 29.41 29.97
N SER A 366 4.73 28.30 29.78
CA SER A 366 6.17 28.28 30.08
C SER A 366 6.93 29.20 29.13
N ALA A 367 8.16 29.58 29.50
CA ALA A 367 8.97 30.48 28.67
C ALA A 367 9.39 29.87 27.31
N ASP A 368 9.27 28.54 27.17
CA ASP A 368 9.53 27.83 25.92
C ASP A 368 8.22 27.74 25.10
N GLU A 369 7.07 27.38 25.70
CA GLU A 369 5.74 27.47 25.05
C GLU A 369 5.44 28.89 24.54
N GLU A 370 5.65 29.93 25.36
CA GLU A 370 5.42 31.33 24.98
C GLU A 370 6.29 31.72 23.77
N ALA A 371 7.50 31.17 23.67
CA ALA A 371 8.37 31.41 22.52
C ALA A 371 7.84 30.74 21.25
N SER A 372 7.33 29.51 21.35
CA SER A 372 6.73 28.78 20.22
C SER A 372 5.45 29.46 19.71
N TYR A 373 4.48 29.79 20.58
CA TYR A 373 3.26 30.51 20.19
C TYR A 373 3.60 31.87 19.53
N ARG A 374 4.58 32.60 20.06
CA ARG A 374 5.00 33.88 19.46
C ARG A 374 5.64 33.72 18.09
N ASP A 375 6.42 32.66 17.86
CA ASP A 375 7.03 32.38 16.57
C ASP A 375 5.98 31.95 15.54
N TYR A 376 5.07 31.04 15.93
CA TYR A 376 3.91 30.64 15.12
C TYR A 376 3.10 31.86 14.64
N TYR A 377 2.61 32.70 15.56
CA TYR A 377 1.79 33.86 15.17
C TYR A 377 2.57 34.93 14.37
N ASP A 378 3.89 35.09 14.57
CA ASP A 378 4.74 35.99 13.72
C ASP A 378 4.91 35.40 12.31
N GLN A 379 5.02 34.08 12.16
CA GLN A 379 5.02 33.40 10.86
C GLN A 379 3.69 33.58 10.12
N GLN A 380 2.56 33.53 10.84
CA GLN A 380 1.22 33.84 10.31
C GLN A 380 0.99 35.36 10.08
N GLY A 381 1.96 36.21 10.42
CA GLY A 381 1.99 37.63 10.06
C GLY A 381 1.22 38.57 10.99
N MET A 382 0.88 38.13 12.20
CA MET A 382 0.26 38.96 13.24
C MET A 382 1.25 39.99 13.82
N ASP A 383 0.73 41.09 14.37
CA ASP A 383 1.56 42.08 15.07
C ASP A 383 1.70 41.81 16.58
N GLU A 384 2.67 42.47 17.23
CA GLU A 384 3.01 42.24 18.65
C GLU A 384 1.82 42.44 19.60
N ASP A 385 0.87 43.34 19.29
CA ASP A 385 -0.32 43.55 20.12
C ASP A 385 -1.31 42.37 19.91
N GLN A 386 -1.58 41.97 18.67
CA GLN A 386 -2.42 40.79 18.36
C GLN A 386 -1.90 39.49 18.98
N ILE A 387 -0.58 39.27 18.96
CA ILE A 387 0.06 38.10 19.56
C ILE A 387 -0.11 38.09 21.08
N ASN A 388 0.01 39.25 21.73
CA ASN A 388 -0.21 39.38 23.17
C ASN A 388 -1.68 39.12 23.54
N ASP A 389 -2.62 39.59 22.72
CA ASP A 389 -4.05 39.37 22.92
C ASP A 389 -4.43 37.88 22.80
N ALA A 390 -3.86 37.16 21.83
CA ALA A 390 -4.06 35.73 21.64
C ALA A 390 -3.53 34.91 22.82
N ILE A 391 -2.29 35.19 23.27
CA ILE A 391 -1.68 34.53 24.43
C ILE A 391 -2.48 34.82 25.70
N ALA A 392 -2.89 36.06 25.94
CA ALA A 392 -3.71 36.41 27.11
C ALA A 392 -5.08 35.69 27.12
N THR A 393 -5.67 35.46 25.94
CA THR A 393 -6.91 34.69 25.77
C THR A 393 -6.69 33.22 26.13
N LEU A 394 -5.60 32.61 25.65
CA LEU A 394 -5.23 31.23 25.96
C LEU A 394 -4.90 31.02 27.45
N GLU A 395 -4.13 31.93 28.05
CA GLU A 395 -3.79 31.86 29.48
C GLU A 395 -5.03 32.02 30.37
N GLN A 396 -5.97 32.89 30.01
CA GLN A 396 -7.25 32.99 30.72
C GLN A 396 -8.05 31.68 30.61
N LYS A 397 -8.15 31.10 29.41
CA LYS A 397 -8.82 29.81 29.17
C LYS A 397 -8.20 28.67 29.99
N ARG A 398 -6.88 28.49 29.94
CA ARG A 398 -6.16 27.45 30.71
C ARG A 398 -6.26 27.66 32.23
N THR A 399 -6.28 28.92 32.70
CA THR A 399 -6.52 29.27 34.12
C THR A 399 -7.91 28.81 34.56
N ASP A 400 -8.90 29.15 33.77
CA ASP A 400 -10.30 28.87 33.99
C ASP A 400 -10.62 27.35 33.98
N GLU A 401 -9.95 26.60 33.10
CA GLU A 401 -9.96 25.13 33.06
C GLU A 401 -9.31 24.50 34.29
N TYR A 402 -8.13 24.99 34.69
CA TYR A 402 -7.47 24.53 35.92
C TYR A 402 -8.38 24.64 37.14
N HIS A 403 -9.09 25.77 37.26
CA HIS A 403 -10.06 25.96 38.33
C HIS A 403 -11.24 24.98 38.18
N ASN A 404 -11.81 24.80 36.97
CA ASN A 404 -12.88 23.81 36.74
C ASN A 404 -12.46 22.38 37.14
N LEU A 405 -11.28 21.95 36.68
CA LEU A 405 -10.68 20.67 37.04
C LEU A 405 -10.42 20.54 38.55
N HIS A 406 -10.12 21.64 39.27
CA HIS A 406 -10.06 21.60 40.74
C HIS A 406 -11.43 21.29 41.37
N GLY A 407 -12.52 21.80 40.80
CA GLY A 407 -13.88 21.46 41.24
C GLY A 407 -14.19 19.97 41.17
N ILE A 408 -13.63 19.27 40.17
CA ILE A 408 -13.77 17.82 39.94
C ILE A 408 -12.78 17.03 40.81
N TYR A 409 -11.47 17.25 40.64
CA TYR A 409 -10.41 16.41 41.20
C TYR A 409 -9.86 16.88 42.55
N GLY A 410 -10.08 18.14 42.92
CA GLY A 410 -9.62 18.71 44.20
C GLY A 410 -10.20 18.01 45.43
N GLY A 411 -11.36 17.36 45.29
CA GLY A 411 -11.95 16.52 46.33
C GLY A 411 -11.18 15.21 46.61
N MET A 412 -10.29 14.78 45.71
CA MET A 412 -9.52 13.53 45.85
C MET A 412 -8.29 13.69 46.76
N GLY A 413 -7.68 14.88 46.81
CA GLY A 413 -6.58 15.16 47.74
C GLY A 413 -5.65 16.32 47.32
N ASP A 414 -4.57 16.46 48.11
CA ASP A 414 -3.52 17.48 47.95
C ASP A 414 -2.15 16.88 47.53
N GLU A 415 -2.11 15.61 47.12
CA GLU A 415 -0.90 14.88 46.69
C GLU A 415 -1.14 14.30 45.29
N HIS A 416 -0.19 14.53 44.36
CA HIS A 416 -0.26 14.03 42.99
C HIS A 416 0.06 12.54 42.95
N ASP A 417 -0.92 11.73 42.57
CA ASP A 417 -0.73 10.31 42.26
C ASP A 417 -0.37 10.18 40.77
N THR A 418 0.92 10.03 40.47
CA THR A 418 1.42 9.89 39.09
C THR A 418 0.94 8.60 38.42
N ASP A 419 0.46 7.64 39.20
CA ASP A 419 0.02 6.33 38.72
C ASP A 419 -1.52 6.25 38.70
N TYR A 420 -2.21 7.40 38.81
CA TYR A 420 -3.67 7.49 38.71
C TYR A 420 -4.15 7.04 37.33
N ALA A 421 -5.15 6.15 37.36
CA ALA A 421 -6.02 5.83 36.25
C ALA A 421 -7.48 5.82 36.76
N TYR A 422 -8.39 6.42 36.01
CA TYR A 422 -9.82 6.24 36.22
C TYR A 422 -10.22 4.80 35.90
N SER A 423 -11.28 4.31 36.52
CA SER A 423 -11.88 3.02 36.17
C SER A 423 -13.38 3.05 36.40
N VAL A 424 -14.16 2.63 35.40
CA VAL A 424 -15.62 2.51 35.48
C VAL A 424 -15.95 1.36 36.43
N ASP A 425 -16.55 1.68 37.58
CA ASP A 425 -16.88 0.70 38.61
C ASP A 425 -18.38 0.44 38.64
N VAL A 426 -18.80 -0.63 37.96
CA VAL A 426 -20.20 -1.10 37.86
C VAL A 426 -20.89 -1.34 39.22
N ASP A 427 -20.14 -1.58 40.31
CA ASP A 427 -20.70 -1.73 41.67
C ASP A 427 -20.90 -0.35 42.37
N LYS A 428 -20.26 0.72 41.87
CA LYS A 428 -20.42 2.11 42.35
C LYS A 428 -21.38 2.93 41.48
N ASP A 429 -21.23 2.87 40.16
CA ASP A 429 -22.01 3.61 39.19
C ASP A 429 -22.53 2.69 38.06
N PRO A 430 -23.65 1.98 38.30
CA PRO A 430 -24.21 1.07 37.31
C PRO A 430 -24.94 1.80 36.17
N GLU A 431 -25.25 3.10 36.32
CA GLU A 431 -25.92 3.89 35.28
C GLU A 431 -24.88 4.32 34.22
N GLU A 432 -23.70 4.81 34.64
CA GLU A 432 -22.53 5.05 33.77
C GLU A 432 -22.12 3.79 32.97
N TYR A 433 -22.10 2.62 33.61
CA TYR A 433 -21.81 1.35 32.93
C TYR A 433 -22.93 0.91 31.98
N GLU A 434 -24.22 1.06 32.32
CA GLU A 434 -25.32 0.70 31.40
C GLU A 434 -25.38 1.61 30.16
N GLU A 435 -24.97 2.88 30.26
CA GLU A 435 -24.87 3.80 29.11
C GLU A 435 -23.69 3.43 28.18
N LEU A 436 -22.50 3.20 28.72
CA LEU A 436 -21.30 2.82 27.95
C LEU A 436 -21.38 1.41 27.31
N THR A 437 -22.34 0.57 27.72
CA THR A 437 -22.41 -0.86 27.31
C THR A 437 -23.63 -1.21 26.45
N ALA A 438 -24.38 -0.22 25.97
CA ALA A 438 -25.60 -0.45 25.21
C ALA A 438 -25.32 -1.02 23.79
N GLY A 439 -25.70 -2.28 23.55
CA GLY A 439 -25.79 -2.86 22.20
C GLY A 439 -24.52 -3.50 21.62
N TYR A 440 -23.46 -3.64 22.40
CA TYR A 440 -22.10 -4.01 21.94
C TYR A 440 -21.92 -5.38 21.26
N ALA A 441 -22.87 -6.33 21.35
CA ALA A 441 -22.67 -7.71 20.92
C ALA A 441 -23.75 -8.24 19.97
N TRP A 442 -23.30 -8.94 18.92
CA TRP A 442 -24.15 -9.68 18.00
C TRP A 442 -24.59 -11.01 18.61
N THR A 443 -25.83 -11.43 18.39
CA THR A 443 -26.26 -12.78 18.79
C THR A 443 -25.76 -13.85 17.82
N GLU A 444 -25.66 -15.10 18.29
CA GLU A 444 -25.28 -16.28 17.48
C GLU A 444 -26.22 -16.54 16.27
N GLY A 445 -27.36 -15.85 16.19
CA GLY A 445 -28.28 -15.87 15.05
C GLY A 445 -28.04 -14.74 14.05
N GLU A 446 -27.48 -13.61 14.48
CA GLU A 446 -27.10 -12.49 13.62
C GLU A 446 -25.75 -12.77 12.96
N LEU A 447 -24.75 -13.28 13.71
CA LEU A 447 -23.46 -13.70 13.16
C LEU A 447 -23.59 -14.69 11.98
N LYS A 448 -24.58 -15.58 12.01
CA LYS A 448 -24.80 -16.59 10.95
C LYS A 448 -25.38 -16.03 9.65
N ASN A 449 -25.92 -14.81 9.68
CA ASN A 449 -26.27 -14.08 8.46
C ASN A 449 -25.16 -13.07 8.07
N ALA A 450 -24.21 -12.79 8.98
CA ALA A 450 -23.17 -11.78 8.85
C ALA A 450 -21.82 -12.31 8.29
N VAL A 451 -21.82 -13.46 7.61
CA VAL A 451 -20.62 -14.07 6.99
C VAL A 451 -20.25 -13.34 5.70
N SER A 452 -20.29 -12.00 5.73
CA SER A 452 -20.70 -11.19 4.60
C SER A 452 -19.97 -9.84 4.61
N GLY A 453 -18.88 -9.76 3.85
CA GLY A 453 -18.10 -8.52 3.62
C GLY A 453 -16.94 -8.31 4.61
N GLY A 454 -17.21 -8.20 5.91
CA GLY A 454 -16.20 -7.79 6.89
C GLY A 454 -15.33 -8.93 7.46
N ILE A 455 -15.80 -10.18 7.43
CA ILE A 455 -15.22 -11.27 8.27
C ILE A 455 -13.81 -11.73 7.83
N LEU A 456 -13.35 -11.27 6.68
CA LEU A 456 -12.24 -11.88 5.95
C LEU A 456 -11.24 -10.82 5.46
N ARG A 457 -11.30 -9.59 6.00
CA ARG A 457 -10.43 -8.46 5.62
C ARG A 457 -9.15 -8.37 6.48
N LEU A 458 -9.20 -8.81 7.75
CA LEU A 458 -8.07 -8.82 8.70
C LEU A 458 -7.07 -9.95 8.39
N LYS A 459 -6.25 -9.79 7.35
CA LYS A 459 -5.20 -10.74 6.95
C LYS A 459 -4.07 -10.00 6.26
N VAL A 460 -2.81 -10.38 6.53
CA VAL A 460 -1.63 -9.90 5.78
C VAL A 460 -1.20 -10.86 4.69
N ASP A 461 -1.64 -12.11 4.80
CA ASP A 461 -1.20 -13.24 4.00
C ASP A 461 -2.40 -14.12 3.70
N THR A 462 -2.68 -14.31 2.42
CA THR A 462 -3.74 -15.15 1.88
C THR A 462 -3.21 -16.41 1.24
N GLU A 463 -1.89 -16.57 1.12
CA GLU A 463 -1.33 -17.67 0.36
C GLU A 463 -1.19 -18.93 1.22
N THR A 464 -1.76 -20.02 0.72
CA THR A 464 -1.92 -21.26 1.50
C THR A 464 -0.86 -22.29 1.18
N ARG A 465 0.02 -21.97 0.23
CA ARG A 465 1.08 -22.80 -0.33
C ARG A 465 2.35 -21.97 -0.46
N ILE A 466 3.47 -22.68 -0.42
CA ILE A 466 4.80 -22.21 -0.74
C ILE A 466 5.22 -23.00 -1.97
N GLU A 467 5.46 -22.30 -3.08
CA GLU A 467 5.61 -22.89 -4.42
C GLU A 467 7.06 -22.69 -4.93
N GLU A 468 7.49 -23.44 -5.96
CA GLU A 468 8.82 -23.24 -6.56
C GLU A 468 8.73 -22.32 -7.80
N PRO A 469 9.58 -21.28 -7.92
CA PRO A 469 9.43 -20.27 -8.97
C PRO A 469 9.51 -20.84 -10.39
N ASN A 470 8.51 -20.48 -11.19
CA ASN A 470 8.41 -20.83 -12.60
C ASN A 470 9.41 -20.01 -13.44
N ILE A 471 9.75 -18.78 -13.04
CA ILE A 471 10.74 -17.94 -13.74
C ILE A 471 11.77 -17.39 -12.75
N ILE A 472 13.05 -17.66 -13.01
CA ILE A 472 14.20 -17.19 -12.22
C ILE A 472 15.17 -16.44 -13.15
N GLY A 473 15.53 -15.20 -12.80
CA GLY A 473 16.48 -14.40 -13.59
C GLY A 473 16.90 -13.07 -12.94
N GLN A 474 17.84 -12.35 -13.55
CA GLN A 474 18.21 -11.00 -13.09
C GLN A 474 17.09 -10.01 -13.39
N ARG A 475 16.75 -9.83 -14.66
CA ARG A 475 15.51 -9.16 -15.09
C ARG A 475 14.58 -10.15 -15.78
N ILE A 476 13.28 -9.97 -15.58
CA ILE A 476 12.23 -10.79 -16.18
C ILE A 476 11.36 -9.90 -17.08
N PHE A 477 11.19 -10.30 -18.34
CA PHE A 477 10.35 -9.65 -19.34
C PHE A 477 9.34 -10.68 -19.88
N VAL A 478 8.04 -10.45 -19.66
CA VAL A 478 6.96 -11.35 -20.14
C VAL A 478 5.97 -10.57 -20.99
N ASP A 479 5.78 -10.98 -22.24
CA ASP A 479 4.78 -10.41 -23.16
C ASP A 479 3.73 -11.47 -23.53
N VAL A 480 2.54 -11.42 -22.93
CA VAL A 480 1.39 -12.28 -23.29
C VAL A 480 0.43 -11.51 -24.21
N LEU A 481 0.58 -11.74 -25.52
CA LEU A 481 0.00 -10.85 -26.53
C LEU A 481 -1.52 -10.98 -26.69
N ASN A 482 -2.11 -12.15 -26.39
CA ASN A 482 -3.54 -12.39 -26.59
C ASN A 482 -4.27 -13.12 -25.44
N GLY A 483 -3.66 -13.22 -24.25
CA GLY A 483 -4.25 -13.82 -23.04
C GLY A 483 -3.76 -13.14 -21.76
N GLY A 484 -3.76 -13.86 -20.64
CA GLY A 484 -3.26 -13.41 -19.33
C GLY A 484 -2.06 -14.19 -18.80
N VAL A 485 -1.55 -13.76 -17.65
CA VAL A 485 -0.54 -14.46 -16.83
C VAL A 485 -1.26 -15.07 -15.62
N GLY A 486 -1.07 -16.37 -15.38
CA GLY A 486 -1.89 -17.16 -14.45
C GLY A 486 -3.25 -17.54 -15.04
N ILE A 487 -4.08 -18.26 -14.28
CA ILE A 487 -5.42 -18.71 -14.70
C ILE A 487 -6.46 -18.56 -13.58
N THR A 488 -7.72 -18.33 -13.95
CA THR A 488 -8.86 -18.58 -13.05
C THR A 488 -9.27 -20.05 -13.12
N GLU A 489 -9.15 -20.75 -12.01
CA GLU A 489 -9.56 -22.14 -11.80
C GLU A 489 -11.09 -22.31 -11.72
N SER A 490 -11.58 -23.54 -11.56
CA SER A 490 -13.01 -23.78 -11.39
C SER A 490 -13.51 -23.44 -9.98
N SER A 491 -14.54 -22.59 -9.89
CA SER A 491 -15.12 -22.14 -8.62
C SER A 491 -15.54 -23.28 -7.68
N ARG A 492 -15.21 -23.19 -6.38
CA ARG A 492 -15.71 -24.08 -5.32
C ARG A 492 -17.01 -23.54 -4.74
N ALA A 493 -17.99 -24.41 -4.49
CA ALA A 493 -19.25 -24.03 -3.85
C ALA A 493 -19.28 -24.51 -2.38
N ILE A 494 -19.51 -23.57 -1.46
CA ILE A 494 -19.58 -23.79 -0.01
C ILE A 494 -21.04 -23.68 0.44
N ASP A 495 -21.59 -24.73 1.04
CA ASP A 495 -22.99 -24.78 1.52
C ASP A 495 -23.09 -24.26 2.96
N LEU A 496 -23.72 -23.11 3.15
CA LEU A 496 -23.88 -22.46 4.47
C LEU A 496 -24.97 -23.10 5.34
N SER A 497 -25.70 -24.11 4.83
CA SER A 497 -26.72 -24.82 5.62
C SER A 497 -26.15 -25.94 6.52
N GLN A 498 -24.83 -26.14 6.50
CA GLN A 498 -24.08 -27.12 7.28
C GLN A 498 -22.85 -26.47 7.96
N ASP A 499 -22.24 -27.18 8.90
CA ASP A 499 -20.99 -26.74 9.54
C ASP A 499 -19.85 -26.74 8.50
N LEU A 500 -19.12 -25.64 8.36
CA LEU A 500 -17.98 -25.52 7.46
C LEU A 500 -16.84 -26.47 7.86
N THR A 501 -16.30 -27.20 6.88
CA THR A 501 -15.05 -27.96 7.04
C THR A 501 -13.84 -27.03 7.20
N GLU A 502 -12.73 -27.55 7.71
CA GLU A 502 -11.49 -26.80 7.90
C GLU A 502 -10.97 -26.22 6.58
N ASP A 503 -10.99 -27.00 5.50
CA ASP A 503 -10.62 -26.51 4.17
C ASP A 503 -11.63 -25.48 3.63
N GLU A 504 -12.95 -25.61 3.86
CA GLU A 504 -13.92 -24.56 3.47
C GLU A 504 -13.73 -23.25 4.24
N LYS A 505 -13.22 -23.30 5.48
CA LYS A 505 -12.86 -22.09 6.23
C LYS A 505 -11.58 -21.43 5.71
N ILE A 506 -10.60 -22.23 5.30
CA ILE A 506 -9.34 -21.74 4.74
C ILE A 506 -9.60 -21.10 3.38
N ASP A 507 -10.29 -21.78 2.47
CA ASP A 507 -10.70 -21.23 1.17
C ASP A 507 -11.45 -19.89 1.34
N LEU A 508 -12.38 -19.82 2.30
CA LEU A 508 -13.14 -18.59 2.55
C LEU A 508 -12.28 -17.48 3.19
N ALA A 509 -11.32 -17.81 4.06
CA ALA A 509 -10.41 -16.84 4.67
C ALA A 509 -9.36 -16.31 3.69
N ALA A 510 -8.82 -17.17 2.82
CA ALA A 510 -7.88 -16.81 1.78
C ALA A 510 -8.54 -15.97 0.66
N ALA A 511 -9.78 -16.30 0.28
CA ALA A 511 -10.49 -15.63 -0.80
C ALA A 511 -10.68 -14.13 -0.57
N ASP A 512 -10.57 -13.37 -1.65
CA ASP A 512 -10.85 -11.94 -1.68
C ASP A 512 -12.29 -11.65 -2.09
N ARG A 513 -12.77 -10.42 -1.84
CA ARG A 513 -14.19 -10.07 -2.00
C ARG A 513 -14.68 -10.25 -3.45
N ASP A 514 -13.78 -10.02 -4.42
CA ASP A 514 -13.97 -10.26 -5.86
C ASP A 514 -14.05 -11.76 -6.23
N ASP A 515 -13.45 -12.65 -5.45
CA ASP A 515 -13.57 -14.10 -5.61
C ASP A 515 -14.88 -14.66 -5.04
N LEU A 516 -15.65 -13.88 -4.26
CA LEU A 516 -16.82 -14.36 -3.52
C LEU A 516 -18.16 -13.95 -4.16
N THR A 517 -18.94 -14.93 -4.62
CA THR A 517 -20.34 -14.73 -5.04
C THR A 517 -21.32 -15.38 -4.06
N PHE A 518 -22.13 -14.54 -3.40
CA PHE A 518 -23.16 -14.97 -2.44
C PHE A 518 -24.47 -15.32 -3.15
N LEU A 519 -25.02 -16.50 -2.86
CA LEU A 519 -26.24 -17.03 -3.51
C LEU A 519 -27.34 -17.36 -2.50
N ASP A 520 -28.59 -17.00 -2.82
CA ASP A 520 -29.76 -17.45 -2.08
C ASP A 520 -30.07 -18.95 -2.32
N LYS A 521 -31.02 -19.48 -1.53
CA LYS A 521 -31.50 -20.87 -1.64
C LYS A 521 -32.14 -21.26 -2.99
N ASP A 522 -32.48 -20.28 -3.84
CA ASP A 522 -33.08 -20.47 -5.16
C ASP A 522 -32.03 -20.29 -6.29
N GLY A 523 -30.79 -19.92 -5.96
CA GLY A 523 -29.64 -19.75 -6.86
C GLY A 523 -29.48 -18.35 -7.45
N ASN A 524 -30.07 -17.32 -6.83
CA ASN A 524 -29.89 -15.92 -7.25
C ASN A 524 -28.73 -15.28 -6.50
N VAL A 525 -27.94 -14.43 -7.18
CA VAL A 525 -26.94 -13.58 -6.52
C VAL A 525 -27.65 -12.61 -5.59
N ILE A 526 -27.13 -12.48 -4.37
CA ILE A 526 -27.59 -11.51 -3.36
C ILE A 526 -26.43 -10.64 -2.92
N ASP A 527 -26.78 -9.46 -2.40
CA ASP A 527 -25.83 -8.58 -1.74
C ASP A 527 -25.51 -9.12 -0.33
N PRO A 528 -24.24 -9.37 0.03
CA PRO A 528 -23.86 -9.73 1.39
C PRO A 528 -24.26 -8.69 2.46
N GLY A 529 -24.36 -7.40 2.12
CA GLY A 529 -24.79 -6.35 3.05
C GLY A 529 -26.29 -6.30 3.35
N ASP A 530 -27.14 -6.90 2.50
CA ASP A 530 -28.60 -6.87 2.67
C ASP A 530 -29.07 -7.89 3.71
N ASN A 531 -29.16 -7.46 4.97
CA ASN A 531 -29.66 -8.25 6.10
C ASN A 531 -31.11 -8.76 5.96
N THR A 532 -31.86 -8.35 4.92
CA THR A 532 -33.19 -8.90 4.60
C THR A 532 -33.12 -10.18 3.76
N GLN A 533 -31.96 -10.48 3.20
CA GLN A 533 -31.65 -11.68 2.42
C GLN A 533 -30.65 -12.56 3.19
N ALA A 534 -30.65 -13.88 2.92
CA ALA A 534 -29.79 -14.83 3.61
C ALA A 534 -29.09 -15.73 2.61
N ALA A 535 -27.76 -15.72 2.64
CA ALA A 535 -26.93 -16.58 1.81
C ALA A 535 -27.15 -18.05 2.19
N ALA A 536 -27.30 -18.90 1.19
CA ALA A 536 -27.37 -20.35 1.33
C ALA A 536 -26.13 -21.03 0.76
N THR A 537 -25.43 -20.39 -0.17
CA THR A 537 -24.20 -20.90 -0.79
C THR A 537 -23.28 -19.75 -1.13
N ILE A 538 -21.99 -19.92 -0.90
CA ILE A 538 -20.94 -19.03 -1.41
C ILE A 538 -20.24 -19.77 -2.56
N GLN A 539 -20.04 -19.11 -3.69
CA GLN A 539 -19.09 -19.56 -4.71
C GLN A 539 -17.78 -18.80 -4.51
N VAL A 540 -16.69 -19.54 -4.41
CA VAL A 540 -15.32 -19.03 -4.31
C VAL A 540 -14.64 -19.30 -5.65
N GLU A 541 -14.27 -18.25 -6.38
CA GLU A 541 -13.34 -18.38 -7.51
C GLU A 541 -11.94 -18.65 -6.98
N LEU A 542 -11.23 -19.57 -7.63
CA LEU A 542 -9.83 -19.87 -7.31
C LEU A 542 -8.97 -19.31 -8.43
N ARG A 543 -7.77 -18.83 -8.10
CA ARG A 543 -6.76 -18.35 -9.05
C ARG A 543 -5.51 -19.19 -8.87
N GLU A 544 -4.81 -19.46 -9.97
CA GLU A 544 -3.41 -19.90 -9.97
C GLU A 544 -2.60 -18.79 -10.61
N ASP A 545 -1.51 -18.39 -9.98
CA ASP A 545 -0.58 -17.37 -10.44
C ASP A 545 0.59 -17.96 -11.25
N ILE A 546 1.64 -17.17 -11.43
CA ILE A 546 2.94 -17.59 -11.96
C ILE A 546 3.97 -17.14 -10.94
N ASP A 547 4.72 -18.09 -10.39
CA ASP A 547 5.75 -17.78 -9.41
C ASP A 547 7.05 -17.29 -10.05
N ILE A 548 7.65 -16.29 -9.42
CA ILE A 548 8.88 -15.67 -9.89
C ILE A 548 9.93 -15.46 -8.78
N GLU A 549 11.20 -15.53 -9.16
CA GLU A 549 12.33 -15.08 -8.36
C GLU A 549 13.19 -14.12 -9.20
N VAL A 550 13.23 -12.84 -8.80
CA VAL A 550 13.89 -11.76 -9.55
C VAL A 550 14.95 -11.05 -8.70
N ALA A 551 16.08 -10.69 -9.32
CA ALA A 551 17.16 -9.99 -8.61
C ALA A 551 17.24 -8.47 -8.86
N ASP A 552 16.68 -7.97 -9.97
CA ASP A 552 16.70 -6.54 -10.36
C ASP A 552 15.30 -5.99 -10.60
N ALA A 553 14.59 -6.47 -11.64
CA ALA A 553 13.33 -5.87 -12.06
C ALA A 553 12.44 -6.79 -12.93
N ILE A 554 11.13 -6.63 -12.78
CA ILE A 554 10.07 -7.29 -13.55
C ILE A 554 9.43 -6.31 -14.53
N ILE A 555 9.23 -6.77 -15.77
CA ILE A 555 8.38 -6.13 -16.79
C ILE A 555 7.39 -7.17 -17.33
N ILE A 556 6.08 -6.93 -17.17
CA ILE A 556 5.02 -7.82 -17.69
C ILE A 556 4.03 -6.99 -18.51
N ASN A 557 3.68 -7.47 -19.70
CA ASN A 557 2.58 -6.96 -20.52
C ASN A 557 1.61 -8.11 -20.83
N ALA A 558 0.39 -8.07 -20.28
CA ALA A 558 -0.66 -9.03 -20.57
C ALA A 558 -1.93 -8.34 -21.09
N ARG A 559 -2.70 -9.03 -21.94
CA ARG A 559 -3.90 -8.46 -22.55
C ARG A 559 -5.13 -8.52 -21.63
N ASP A 560 -5.26 -9.59 -20.84
CA ASP A 560 -6.47 -9.88 -20.07
C ASP A 560 -6.31 -9.75 -18.56
N HIS A 561 -5.32 -10.38 -17.94
CA HIS A 561 -5.06 -10.34 -16.49
C HIS A 561 -3.60 -10.68 -16.16
N VAL A 562 -3.14 -10.35 -14.95
CA VAL A 562 -1.85 -10.78 -14.42
C VAL A 562 -2.05 -11.29 -12.99
N TYR A 563 -1.78 -12.57 -12.76
CA TYR A 563 -1.67 -13.17 -11.42
C TYR A 563 -0.21 -13.58 -11.22
N LEU A 564 0.43 -13.09 -10.15
CA LEU A 564 1.87 -13.19 -9.93
C LEU A 564 2.18 -13.51 -8.46
N GLY A 565 2.95 -14.57 -8.23
CA GLY A 565 3.39 -15.04 -6.92
C GLY A 565 4.91 -14.91 -6.74
N GLY A 566 5.38 -14.98 -5.50
CA GLY A 566 6.81 -15.02 -5.21
C GLY A 566 7.15 -15.06 -3.72
N GLU A 567 8.03 -15.98 -3.33
CA GLU A 567 8.50 -16.20 -1.94
C GLU A 567 9.52 -15.16 -1.43
N GLN A 568 9.84 -14.15 -2.23
CA GLN A 568 10.87 -13.14 -1.97
C GLN A 568 10.37 -11.75 -2.43
N ASP A 569 11.23 -10.73 -2.30
CA ASP A 569 10.94 -9.37 -2.74
C ASP A 569 10.57 -9.28 -4.23
N ILE A 570 9.40 -8.72 -4.54
CA ILE A 570 8.92 -8.50 -5.91
C ILE A 570 9.28 -7.07 -6.34
N ASN A 571 10.29 -6.94 -7.20
CA ASN A 571 10.81 -5.67 -7.68
C ASN A 571 10.18 -5.28 -9.04
N ILE A 572 9.27 -4.30 -9.04
CA ILE A 572 8.45 -3.93 -10.21
C ILE A 572 9.00 -2.68 -10.93
N ASP A 573 9.33 -2.82 -12.22
CA ASP A 573 9.60 -1.69 -13.14
C ASP A 573 8.33 -1.32 -13.92
N GLN A 574 7.61 -2.31 -14.48
CA GLN A 574 6.31 -2.09 -15.12
C GLN A 574 5.47 -3.38 -15.26
N ILE A 575 4.21 -3.38 -14.81
CA ILE A 575 3.22 -4.42 -15.06
C ILE A 575 1.99 -3.78 -15.70
N THR A 576 1.65 -4.18 -16.92
CA THR A 576 0.41 -3.78 -17.60
C THR A 576 -0.50 -5.00 -17.74
N GLY A 577 -1.72 -4.88 -17.21
CA GLY A 577 -2.77 -5.89 -17.29
C GLY A 577 -4.05 -5.35 -17.92
N GLY A 578 -5.01 -6.25 -18.16
CA GLY A 578 -6.36 -5.90 -18.58
C GLY A 578 -7.29 -5.69 -17.38
N ASN A 579 -8.22 -6.61 -17.20
CA ASN A 579 -9.34 -6.48 -16.26
C ASN A 579 -8.93 -6.58 -14.78
N MET A 580 -7.85 -7.30 -14.46
CA MET A 580 -7.41 -7.53 -13.07
C MET A 580 -5.92 -7.84 -12.97
N ILE A 581 -5.29 -7.32 -11.92
CA ILE A 581 -3.92 -7.60 -11.53
C ILE A 581 -3.92 -8.09 -10.07
N ARG A 582 -3.28 -9.22 -9.79
CA ARG A 582 -3.09 -9.77 -8.45
C ARG A 582 -1.61 -10.09 -8.27
N ILE A 583 -0.98 -9.51 -7.26
CA ILE A 583 0.45 -9.70 -6.97
C ILE A 583 0.59 -10.04 -5.49
N LYS A 584 1.15 -11.21 -5.17
CA LYS A 584 1.45 -11.65 -3.81
C LYS A 584 2.94 -11.89 -3.64
N GLY A 585 3.55 -11.22 -2.66
CA GLY A 585 4.94 -11.41 -2.25
C GLY A 585 5.02 -11.93 -0.81
N GLY A 586 5.81 -12.98 -0.59
CA GLY A 586 6.10 -13.52 0.74
C GLY A 586 6.87 -12.56 1.64
N GLU A 587 7.60 -11.61 1.05
CA GLU A 587 8.36 -10.55 1.75
C GLU A 587 7.79 -9.16 1.40
N GLY A 588 8.48 -8.33 0.59
CA GLY A 588 8.03 -6.99 0.18
C GLY A 588 7.73 -6.83 -1.32
N ILE A 589 7.03 -5.76 -1.69
CA ILE A 589 6.73 -5.38 -3.08
C ILE A 589 7.21 -3.95 -3.33
N TYR A 590 8.15 -3.74 -4.26
CA TYR A 590 8.87 -2.48 -4.39
C TYR A 590 8.80 -1.84 -5.78
N ASN A 591 8.71 -0.50 -5.78
CA ASN A 591 8.95 0.33 -6.96
C ASN A 591 10.46 0.40 -7.26
N VAL A 592 10.88 -0.22 -8.37
CA VAL A 592 12.23 -0.07 -8.95
C VAL A 592 12.21 0.58 -10.33
N ALA A 593 11.10 1.24 -10.69
CA ALA A 593 10.97 1.93 -11.97
C ALA A 593 11.99 3.06 -12.10
N THR A 594 12.52 3.24 -13.30
CA THR A 594 13.55 4.26 -13.59
C THR A 594 13.05 5.42 -14.45
N GLY A 595 11.73 5.46 -14.71
CA GLY A 595 11.06 6.50 -15.50
C GLY A 595 9.77 6.99 -14.83
N ASP A 596 9.18 8.04 -15.39
CA ASP A 596 7.99 8.72 -14.87
C ASP A 596 6.68 7.98 -15.26
N TRP A 597 6.64 6.65 -15.17
CA TRP A 597 5.47 5.82 -15.46
C TRP A 597 4.99 5.07 -14.21
N ALA A 598 3.72 4.66 -14.20
CA ALA A 598 3.20 3.76 -13.17
C ALA A 598 3.94 2.41 -13.20
N ASN A 599 4.18 1.85 -12.02
CA ASN A 599 4.65 0.48 -11.85
C ASN A 599 3.59 -0.52 -12.27
N ILE A 600 2.30 -0.19 -12.07
CA ILE A 600 1.17 -1.07 -12.36
C ILE A 600 0.09 -0.27 -13.10
N SER A 601 -0.40 -0.77 -14.23
CA SER A 601 -1.50 -0.18 -14.99
C SER A 601 -2.54 -1.23 -15.38
N GLY A 602 -3.83 -1.01 -15.10
CA GLY A 602 -4.92 -1.95 -15.41
C GLY A 602 -6.26 -1.58 -14.75
N SER A 603 -7.29 -2.41 -14.91
CA SER A 603 -8.65 -2.09 -14.42
C SER A 603 -8.94 -2.49 -12.96
N GLY A 604 -7.96 -2.95 -12.18
CA GLY A 604 -8.15 -3.37 -10.78
C GLY A 604 -6.92 -4.07 -10.20
N LEU A 605 -6.69 -3.93 -8.90
CA LEU A 605 -5.46 -4.37 -8.23
C LEU A 605 -5.71 -5.02 -6.87
N ILE A 606 -5.21 -6.24 -6.68
CA ILE A 606 -4.92 -6.84 -5.37
C ILE A 606 -3.39 -6.92 -5.24
N VAL A 607 -2.85 -6.36 -4.16
CA VAL A 607 -1.41 -6.35 -3.85
C VAL A 607 -1.15 -6.75 -2.40
N GLU A 608 -0.23 -7.67 -2.17
CA GLU A 608 -0.03 -8.30 -0.86
C GLU A 608 1.46 -8.53 -0.55
N ALA A 609 1.94 -8.02 0.59
CA ALA A 609 3.30 -8.18 1.10
C ALA A 609 3.26 -8.85 2.49
N ALA A 610 3.35 -10.18 2.51
CA ALA A 610 3.10 -10.99 3.71
C ALA A 610 4.17 -10.84 4.82
N GLY A 611 5.38 -10.40 4.47
CA GLY A 611 6.52 -10.25 5.39
C GLY A 611 6.90 -8.80 5.71
N GLU A 612 6.90 -7.92 4.70
CA GLU A 612 7.49 -6.58 4.79
C GLU A 612 6.50 -5.48 4.32
N THR A 613 6.87 -4.65 3.35
CA THR A 613 6.14 -3.42 2.93
C THR A 613 5.64 -3.49 1.49
N ILE A 614 4.59 -2.73 1.17
CA ILE A 614 4.24 -2.35 -0.22
C ILE A 614 4.77 -0.94 -0.45
N GLY A 615 5.71 -0.77 -1.38
CA GLY A 615 6.38 0.51 -1.60
C GLY A 615 7.23 0.95 -0.39
N THR A 616 7.75 2.17 -0.44
CA THR A 616 8.51 2.81 0.65
C THR A 616 8.27 4.31 0.69
N GLU A 617 8.56 4.97 1.81
CA GLU A 617 8.49 6.43 1.96
C GLU A 617 9.29 7.19 0.88
N GLU A 618 10.48 6.69 0.50
CA GLU A 618 11.31 7.30 -0.55
C GLU A 618 10.88 6.92 -1.99
N SER A 619 10.04 5.88 -2.15
CA SER A 619 9.65 5.29 -3.43
C SER A 619 8.35 4.51 -3.26
N ALA A 620 7.22 5.24 -3.29
CA ALA A 620 5.88 4.66 -3.28
C ALA A 620 5.65 3.82 -4.55
N LEU A 621 4.75 2.83 -4.47
CA LEU A 621 4.35 2.06 -5.64
C LEU A 621 3.34 2.87 -6.46
N ASN A 622 3.76 3.32 -7.65
CA ASN A 622 2.95 4.14 -8.54
C ASN A 622 1.96 3.27 -9.31
N ILE A 623 0.68 3.62 -9.30
CA ILE A 623 -0.39 2.91 -9.99
C ILE A 623 -1.13 3.83 -10.98
N ASP A 624 -1.82 3.21 -11.95
CA ASP A 624 -2.64 3.85 -13.00
C ASP A 624 -3.85 2.92 -13.23
N LEU A 625 -4.86 3.07 -12.36
CA LEU A 625 -6.09 2.26 -12.39
C LEU A 625 -7.22 2.97 -13.16
N ASP A 626 -7.94 2.24 -14.02
CA ASP A 626 -9.14 2.77 -14.68
C ASP A 626 -10.20 3.22 -13.66
N ASP A 627 -11.02 4.24 -13.96
CA ASP A 627 -12.12 4.80 -13.12
C ASP A 627 -13.09 3.78 -12.46
N ALA A 628 -13.11 2.52 -12.91
CA ALA A 628 -13.98 1.45 -12.41
C ALA A 628 -13.24 0.39 -11.58
N GLY A 629 -11.93 0.53 -11.43
CA GLY A 629 -11.07 -0.37 -10.65
C GLY A 629 -11.02 0.02 -9.18
N ALA A 630 -11.00 -0.99 -8.32
CA ALA A 630 -10.78 -0.83 -6.89
C ALA A 630 -9.43 -1.45 -6.48
N LEU A 631 -8.83 -0.86 -5.45
CA LEU A 631 -7.61 -1.33 -4.82
C LEU A 631 -7.90 -2.19 -3.59
N THR A 632 -7.30 -3.37 -3.52
CA THR A 632 -7.07 -4.09 -2.27
C THR A 632 -5.57 -4.17 -2.00
N ALA A 633 -5.11 -3.67 -0.85
CA ALA A 633 -3.69 -3.70 -0.47
C ALA A 633 -3.49 -4.27 0.94
N ARG A 634 -2.50 -5.14 1.13
CA ARG A 634 -2.20 -5.78 2.41
C ARG A 634 -0.71 -5.84 2.68
N ALA A 635 -0.26 -5.44 3.87
CA ALA A 635 1.13 -5.59 4.27
C ALA A 635 1.28 -5.89 5.77
N ARG A 636 2.35 -6.59 6.14
CA ARG A 636 2.74 -6.77 7.55
C ARG A 636 3.26 -5.47 8.16
N LEU A 637 4.03 -4.71 7.39
CA LEU A 637 4.52 -3.38 7.73
C LEU A 637 3.77 -2.33 6.90
N GLY A 638 4.41 -1.21 6.55
CA GLY A 638 3.78 -0.08 5.89
C GLY A 638 3.39 -0.26 4.43
N ILE A 639 2.51 0.62 3.96
CA ILE A 639 1.97 0.64 2.59
C ILE A 639 2.13 2.06 2.04
N TYR A 640 2.76 2.19 0.88
CA TYR A 640 3.05 3.47 0.22
C TYR A 640 2.62 3.37 -1.24
N LEU A 641 1.49 4.01 -1.58
CA LEU A 641 0.83 3.89 -2.90
C LEU A 641 0.46 5.28 -3.44
N TYR A 642 0.61 5.46 -4.75
CA TYR A 642 0.26 6.71 -5.42
C TYR A 642 -0.43 6.47 -6.76
N GLU A 643 -1.69 6.89 -6.87
CA GLU A 643 -2.47 6.86 -8.11
C GLU A 643 -2.11 8.05 -8.99
N THR A 644 -1.46 7.75 -10.12
CA THR A 644 -0.85 8.73 -11.03
C THR A 644 -1.82 9.31 -12.06
N ALA A 645 -3.00 8.72 -12.26
CA ALA A 645 -3.93 9.13 -13.31
C ALA A 645 -5.40 8.75 -13.06
N GLY A 646 -6.06 9.38 -12.09
CA GLY A 646 -7.49 9.22 -11.86
C GLY A 646 -7.83 9.15 -10.39
N ASP A 647 -9.04 8.71 -10.09
CA ASP A 647 -9.51 8.56 -8.71
C ASP A 647 -9.03 7.23 -8.13
N LEU A 648 -8.45 7.26 -6.93
CA LEU A 648 -8.07 6.07 -6.17
C LEU A 648 -9.29 5.52 -5.43
N ASN A 649 -10.01 4.58 -6.05
CA ASN A 649 -11.11 3.87 -5.40
C ASN A 649 -10.54 2.70 -4.57
N ILE A 650 -10.87 2.64 -3.28
CA ILE A 650 -10.32 1.64 -2.36
C ILE A 650 -11.41 0.63 -1.97
N ASP A 651 -11.12 -0.65 -2.13
CA ASP A 651 -11.89 -1.73 -1.51
C ASP A 651 -11.46 -1.90 -0.06
N THR A 652 -10.16 -2.19 0.15
CA THR A 652 -9.59 -2.46 1.47
C THR A 652 -8.07 -2.24 1.46
N VAL A 653 -7.54 -1.46 2.40
CA VAL A 653 -6.11 -1.39 2.73
C VAL A 653 -5.93 -1.84 4.17
N TYR A 654 -5.01 -2.77 4.41
CA TYR A 654 -4.70 -3.26 5.76
C TYR A 654 -3.20 -3.35 6.03
N SER A 655 -2.76 -2.71 7.11
CA SER A 655 -1.41 -2.84 7.66
C SER A 655 -1.47 -3.41 9.08
N GLU A 656 -0.72 -4.49 9.38
CA GLU A 656 -0.70 -5.08 10.73
C GLU A 656 0.04 -4.21 11.76
N SER A 657 1.04 -3.42 11.34
CA SER A 657 1.89 -2.67 12.29
C SER A 657 2.63 -1.45 11.70
N GLY A 658 2.33 -1.07 10.46
CA GLY A 658 3.03 -0.02 9.73
C GLY A 658 2.24 1.28 9.57
N HIS A 659 2.97 2.30 9.09
CA HIS A 659 2.40 3.53 8.56
C HIS A 659 1.88 3.31 7.13
N MET A 660 0.77 3.95 6.77
CA MET A 660 0.16 3.91 5.45
C MET A 660 0.15 5.31 4.83
N ALA A 661 0.69 5.46 3.62
CA ALA A 661 0.66 6.69 2.85
C ALA A 661 -0.02 6.44 1.49
N LEU A 662 -1.15 7.10 1.25
CA LEU A 662 -2.01 6.89 0.09
C LEU A 662 -2.24 8.21 -0.65
N GLY A 663 -1.80 8.30 -1.91
CA GLY A 663 -1.94 9.51 -2.73
C GLY A 663 -2.73 9.31 -4.02
N SER A 664 -3.35 10.37 -4.52
CA SER A 664 -3.97 10.44 -5.85
C SER A 664 -3.84 11.84 -6.47
N GLU A 665 -3.56 11.92 -7.77
CA GLU A 665 -3.65 13.17 -8.56
C GLU A 665 -5.10 13.69 -8.71
N SER A 666 -6.11 12.91 -8.32
CA SER A 666 -7.54 13.26 -8.33
C SER A 666 -8.16 12.99 -6.94
N SER A 667 -9.23 12.22 -6.81
CA SER A 667 -9.86 11.93 -5.51
C SER A 667 -9.47 10.57 -4.93
N ILE A 668 -9.69 10.39 -3.62
CA ILE A 668 -9.66 9.08 -2.96
C ILE A 668 -11.08 8.76 -2.46
N TYR A 669 -11.62 7.61 -2.84
CA TYR A 669 -13.01 7.23 -2.54
C TYR A 669 -13.12 5.83 -1.95
N ASP A 670 -14.20 5.58 -1.20
CA ASP A 670 -14.70 4.22 -1.00
C ASP A 670 -15.10 3.65 -2.37
N GLY A 671 -14.45 2.58 -2.80
CA GLY A 671 -14.79 1.90 -4.05
C GLY A 671 -16.02 0.99 -3.95
N ILE A 672 -16.58 0.84 -2.74
CA ILE A 672 -17.61 -0.14 -2.40
C ILE A 672 -18.96 0.52 -2.12
N GLY A 673 -18.94 1.66 -1.44
CA GLY A 673 -20.11 2.39 -0.96
C GLY A 673 -20.77 1.69 0.22
N SER A 674 -20.00 1.42 1.28
CA SER A 674 -20.46 0.70 2.46
C SER A 674 -19.74 1.13 3.73
N ASP A 675 -20.51 1.28 4.82
CA ASP A 675 -20.11 1.57 6.22
C ASP A 675 -19.13 0.53 6.88
N GLN A 676 -18.33 -0.19 6.10
CA GLN A 676 -17.27 -1.11 6.52
C GLN A 676 -15.93 -0.50 6.13
N TRP A 677 -15.03 -0.31 7.10
CA TRP A 677 -13.71 0.29 6.91
C TRP A 677 -13.04 -0.07 5.57
N ASN A 678 -12.63 0.97 4.85
CA ASN A 678 -11.72 0.89 3.72
C ASN A 678 -10.28 0.76 4.21
N ILE A 679 -9.90 1.43 5.31
CA ILE A 679 -8.54 1.39 5.86
C ILE A 679 -8.53 0.79 7.26
N LYS A 680 -7.56 -0.08 7.56
CA LYS A 680 -7.23 -0.47 8.93
C LYS A 680 -5.72 -0.56 9.15
N GLY A 681 -5.22 0.02 10.23
CA GLY A 681 -3.81 -0.04 10.62
C GLY A 681 -3.46 1.02 11.67
N LEU A 682 -2.16 1.33 11.81
CA LEU A 682 -1.69 2.21 12.88
C LEU A 682 -1.81 3.71 12.54
N THR A 683 -1.19 4.18 11.45
CA THR A 683 -1.26 5.60 11.06
C THR A 683 -1.49 5.75 9.56
N LEU A 684 -2.14 6.84 9.16
CA LEU A 684 -2.57 7.06 7.80
C LEU A 684 -2.30 8.50 7.34
N ASP A 685 -1.49 8.66 6.29
CA ASP A 685 -1.34 9.90 5.52
C ASP A 685 -2.10 9.77 4.19
N MET A 686 -2.94 10.77 3.86
CA MET A 686 -3.71 10.85 2.62
C MET A 686 -3.47 12.16 1.86
N GLU A 687 -3.19 12.10 0.56
CA GLU A 687 -3.06 13.28 -0.32
C GLU A 687 -3.94 13.13 -1.57
N ALA A 688 -4.92 14.01 -1.76
CA ALA A 688 -5.83 14.01 -2.90
C ALA A 688 -5.79 15.34 -3.69
N GLY A 689 -5.63 15.24 -5.01
CA GLY A 689 -5.71 16.37 -5.95
C GLY A 689 -7.10 17.00 -6.12
N ASP A 690 -8.19 16.32 -5.73
CA ASP A 690 -9.55 16.87 -5.61
C ASP A 690 -10.18 16.52 -4.25
N ALA A 691 -10.88 15.40 -4.06
CA ALA A 691 -11.63 15.12 -2.82
C ALA A 691 -11.19 13.84 -2.07
N ILE A 692 -11.56 13.73 -0.79
CA ILE A 692 -11.50 12.47 -0.02
C ILE A 692 -12.91 12.13 0.46
N GLY A 693 -13.46 11.00 0.03
CA GLY A 693 -14.85 10.61 0.31
C GLY A 693 -15.88 11.57 -0.32
N THR A 694 -17.16 11.40 0.03
CA THR A 694 -18.27 12.24 -0.44
C THR A 694 -19.33 12.47 0.65
N GLN A 695 -20.22 13.45 0.45
CA GLN A 695 -21.30 13.75 1.39
C GLN A 695 -22.30 12.59 1.60
N ASP A 696 -22.52 11.76 0.57
CA ASP A 696 -23.47 10.64 0.62
C ASP A 696 -22.77 9.31 1.01
N ASP A 697 -21.43 9.30 1.06
CA ASP A 697 -20.58 8.10 1.12
C ASP A 697 -19.20 8.51 1.66
N PHE A 698 -18.99 8.37 2.97
CA PHE A 698 -17.76 8.83 3.65
C PHE A 698 -16.62 7.85 3.37
N PHE A 699 -15.37 8.30 3.51
CA PHE A 699 -14.24 7.39 3.49
C PHE A 699 -14.06 6.75 4.88
N ASP A 700 -14.31 5.45 4.98
CA ASP A 700 -14.36 4.73 6.26
C ASP A 700 -12.99 4.20 6.69
N ILE A 701 -12.60 4.47 7.94
CA ILE A 701 -11.32 4.03 8.54
C ILE A 701 -11.55 3.27 9.86
N ASP A 702 -10.55 2.50 10.30
CA ASP A 702 -10.50 1.76 11.56
C ASP A 702 -9.04 1.77 12.08
N LEU A 703 -8.61 2.93 12.59
CA LEU A 703 -7.24 3.10 13.09
C LEU A 703 -7.08 2.57 14.52
N ASP A 704 -5.90 2.03 14.82
CA ASP A 704 -5.59 1.57 16.18
C ASP A 704 -5.58 2.75 17.19
N ALA A 705 -5.86 2.48 18.47
CA ALA A 705 -6.05 3.53 19.48
C ALA A 705 -4.79 4.39 19.81
N GLU A 706 -3.60 3.95 19.38
CA GLU A 706 -2.34 4.72 19.45
C GLU A 706 -2.03 5.46 18.12
N GLY A 707 -2.95 5.35 17.15
CA GLY A 707 -2.85 5.85 15.79
C GLY A 707 -3.44 7.25 15.59
N PHE A 708 -3.22 7.80 14.40
CA PHE A 708 -3.77 9.09 13.95
C PHE A 708 -3.84 9.18 12.42
N ILE A 709 -4.61 10.16 11.93
CA ILE A 709 -4.73 10.48 10.50
C ILE A 709 -4.18 11.87 10.16
N ASN A 710 -3.47 11.95 9.03
CA ASN A 710 -3.28 13.17 8.25
C ASN A 710 -4.00 13.04 6.90
N ALA A 711 -4.75 14.05 6.47
CA ALA A 711 -5.46 14.05 5.19
C ALA A 711 -5.46 15.45 4.57
N THR A 712 -4.95 15.58 3.35
CA THR A 712 -4.98 16.83 2.57
C THR A 712 -5.74 16.64 1.26
N ALA A 713 -6.66 17.56 0.96
CA ALA A 713 -7.41 17.57 -0.29
C ALA A 713 -7.53 18.98 -0.90
N ALA A 714 -7.70 19.08 -2.22
CA ALA A 714 -7.95 20.36 -2.88
C ALA A 714 -9.40 20.85 -2.68
N GLY A 715 -10.35 19.92 -2.69
CA GLY A 715 -11.79 20.05 -2.47
C GLY A 715 -12.21 19.43 -1.14
N ASP A 716 -13.43 18.91 -1.06
CA ASP A 716 -14.05 18.47 0.19
C ASP A 716 -13.42 17.18 0.77
N ILE A 717 -13.46 17.04 2.11
CA ILE A 717 -13.04 15.84 2.85
C ILE A 717 -14.21 15.32 3.69
N PHE A 718 -14.51 14.02 3.55
CA PHE A 718 -15.53 13.29 4.31
C PHE A 718 -14.92 11.98 4.83
N ILE A 719 -14.63 11.90 6.13
CA ILE A 719 -13.96 10.75 6.76
C ILE A 719 -14.77 10.30 7.98
N ALA A 720 -14.96 8.99 8.10
CA ALA A 720 -15.65 8.37 9.22
C ALA A 720 -14.75 7.31 9.87
N GLU A 721 -14.49 7.47 11.17
CA GLU A 721 -13.97 6.38 11.99
C GLU A 721 -15.11 5.38 12.22
N THR A 722 -14.79 4.08 12.17
CA THR A 722 -15.75 2.98 12.33
C THR A 722 -15.64 2.31 13.71
N ALA A 723 -14.52 2.47 14.42
CA ALA A 723 -14.34 2.00 15.79
C ALA A 723 -13.42 2.91 16.63
N GLY A 724 -13.84 3.24 17.85
CA GLY A 724 -13.01 4.04 18.78
C GLY A 724 -12.93 5.54 18.44
N ASP A 725 -11.90 6.20 18.99
CA ASP A 725 -11.69 7.64 18.87
C ASP A 725 -10.98 7.97 17.55
N LEU A 726 -11.44 9.01 16.85
CA LEU A 726 -10.74 9.58 15.70
C LEU A 726 -9.68 10.57 16.20
N ASN A 727 -8.42 10.13 16.25
CA ASN A 727 -7.28 10.99 16.54
C ASN A 727 -6.83 11.70 15.25
N VAL A 728 -6.87 13.03 15.26
CA VAL A 728 -6.55 13.90 14.13
C VAL A 728 -5.15 14.47 14.33
N GLY A 729 -4.24 14.21 13.38
CA GLY A 729 -3.02 15.02 13.23
C GLY A 729 -3.37 16.28 12.46
N GLN A 730 -3.56 16.19 11.14
CA GLN A 730 -4.00 17.30 10.30
C GLN A 730 -4.97 16.88 9.19
N VAL A 731 -6.18 17.46 9.15
CA VAL A 731 -7.16 17.30 8.08
C VAL A 731 -7.44 18.65 7.42
N ILE A 732 -6.87 18.84 6.22
CA ILE A 732 -6.80 20.15 5.54
C ILE A 732 -7.48 20.08 4.17
N SER A 733 -8.63 20.75 4.05
CA SER A 733 -9.28 21.04 2.77
C SER A 733 -8.88 22.43 2.27
N THR A 734 -8.08 22.50 1.20
CA THR A 734 -7.49 23.78 0.76
C THR A 734 -8.45 24.72 0.01
N ASN A 735 -9.57 24.21 -0.53
CA ASN A 735 -10.62 25.03 -1.16
C ASN A 735 -12.06 24.56 -0.85
N GLY A 736 -12.25 23.48 -0.09
CA GLY A 736 -13.54 22.84 0.18
C GLY A 736 -13.94 22.91 1.65
N ASN A 737 -14.66 21.89 2.11
CA ASN A 737 -15.18 21.71 3.46
C ASN A 737 -14.60 20.42 4.07
N VAL A 738 -14.64 20.30 5.40
CA VAL A 738 -14.27 19.07 6.11
C VAL A 738 -15.46 18.54 6.89
N SER A 739 -15.68 17.23 6.86
CA SER A 739 -16.68 16.53 7.66
C SER A 739 -16.09 15.27 8.27
N LEU A 740 -15.99 15.24 9.60
CA LEU A 740 -15.45 14.12 10.39
C LEU A 740 -16.54 13.51 11.27
N THR A 741 -16.62 12.18 11.29
CA THR A 741 -17.50 11.43 12.22
C THR A 741 -16.69 10.39 12.98
N SER A 742 -16.99 10.21 14.28
CA SER A 742 -16.44 9.15 15.12
C SER A 742 -17.54 8.47 15.96
N PRO A 743 -17.46 7.15 16.21
CA PRO A 743 -18.34 6.44 17.14
C PRO A 743 -18.15 6.90 18.59
N THR A 744 -16.92 7.25 19.00
CA THR A 744 -16.64 7.85 20.31
C THR A 744 -16.28 9.32 20.15
N SER A 745 -15.00 9.69 20.19
CA SER A 745 -14.54 11.09 20.24
C SER A 745 -13.78 11.51 18.98
N ILE A 746 -13.72 12.80 18.72
CA ILE A 746 -12.77 13.39 17.75
C ILE A 746 -11.74 14.16 18.57
N LEU A 747 -10.48 13.73 18.53
CA LEU A 747 -9.41 14.21 19.40
C LEU A 747 -8.26 14.80 18.57
N ASP A 748 -7.63 15.84 19.11
CA ASP A 748 -6.29 16.28 18.73
C ASP A 748 -5.27 15.18 19.14
N GLU A 749 -4.32 14.88 18.26
CA GLU A 749 -3.21 13.93 18.50
C GLU A 749 -2.29 14.43 19.63
N VAL A 750 -1.57 13.52 20.30
CA VAL A 750 -0.86 13.86 21.56
C VAL A 750 0.65 14.08 21.36
N GLU A 751 1.06 14.75 20.28
CA GLU A 751 2.28 15.58 20.26
C GLU A 751 2.05 16.82 21.15
N LEU A 752 2.32 16.67 22.45
CA LEU A 752 2.22 17.75 23.44
C LEU A 752 2.98 19.01 22.96
N ASP A 753 2.21 20.07 22.67
CA ASP A 753 2.65 21.38 22.20
C ASP A 753 2.83 21.51 20.65
N ASP A 754 2.05 20.73 19.87
CA ASP A 754 1.59 21.13 18.54
C ASP A 754 0.93 22.53 18.59
N LEU A 755 1.06 23.30 17.50
CA LEU A 755 0.56 24.67 17.31
C LEU A 755 -0.06 24.88 15.92
N GLU A 756 -0.11 23.85 15.09
CA GLU A 756 -0.68 23.88 13.76
C GLU A 756 -2.22 23.77 13.88
N VAL A 757 -2.92 23.42 12.81
CA VAL A 757 -4.39 23.35 12.85
C VAL A 757 -4.81 21.95 12.47
N ASP A 758 -5.45 21.25 13.41
CA ASP A 758 -5.89 19.87 13.25
C ASP A 758 -6.97 19.77 12.17
N VAL A 759 -7.89 20.73 12.09
CA VAL A 759 -8.95 20.73 11.06
C VAL A 759 -9.10 22.09 10.37
N ALA A 760 -8.73 22.15 9.09
CA ALA A 760 -8.81 23.38 8.29
C ALA A 760 -9.72 23.22 7.06
N GLY A 761 -10.62 24.18 6.85
CA GLY A 761 -11.51 24.20 5.68
C GLY A 761 -12.44 25.40 5.66
N ASN A 762 -13.37 25.45 4.70
CA ASN A 762 -14.37 26.51 4.67
C ASN A 762 -15.44 26.27 5.73
N SER A 763 -16.30 25.27 5.54
CA SER A 763 -17.19 24.77 6.60
C SER A 763 -16.60 23.50 7.20
N ILE A 764 -16.72 23.35 8.51
CA ILE A 764 -16.23 22.18 9.25
C ILE A 764 -17.43 21.54 9.96
N ILE A 765 -17.56 20.22 9.83
CA ILE A 765 -18.61 19.42 10.49
C ILE A 765 -17.92 18.33 11.32
N LEU A 766 -18.20 18.29 12.62
CA LEU A 766 -17.63 17.33 13.57
C LEU A 766 -18.76 16.58 14.29
N ASN A 767 -18.71 15.26 14.32
CA ASN A 767 -19.76 14.43 14.91
C ASN A 767 -19.17 13.27 15.74
N ALA A 768 -19.11 13.47 17.05
CA ALA A 768 -18.67 12.48 18.05
C ALA A 768 -19.90 11.82 18.70
N LEU A 769 -20.23 10.59 18.31
CA LEU A 769 -21.54 9.98 18.62
C LEU A 769 -21.71 9.62 20.11
N LEU A 770 -20.66 9.16 20.79
CA LEU A 770 -20.67 8.76 22.20
C LEU A 770 -19.64 9.51 23.06
N GLY A 771 -18.66 10.17 22.45
CA GLY A 771 -17.52 10.81 23.10
C GLY A 771 -17.54 12.34 23.06
N GLY A 772 -16.35 12.92 23.18
CA GLY A 772 -16.11 14.36 23.16
C GLY A 772 -15.60 14.87 21.81
N ILE A 773 -15.42 16.19 21.71
CA ILE A 773 -14.60 16.80 20.65
C ILE A 773 -13.50 17.59 21.38
N GLY A 774 -12.24 17.24 21.14
CA GLY A 774 -11.10 17.74 21.92
C GLY A 774 -11.15 17.37 23.42
N GLU A 775 -10.13 17.78 24.17
CA GLU A 775 -10.00 17.57 25.61
C GLU A 775 -9.55 18.84 26.36
N SER A 776 -9.59 18.80 27.70
CA SER A 776 -9.19 19.94 28.52
C SER A 776 -7.72 20.33 28.28
N GLY A 777 -7.54 21.43 27.55
CA GLY A 777 -6.25 21.99 27.15
C GLY A 777 -5.48 21.15 26.11
N ASN A 778 -6.12 20.19 25.47
CA ASN A 778 -5.77 19.60 24.17
C ASN A 778 -7.05 19.76 23.32
N ASP A 779 -7.40 21.03 23.11
CA ASP A 779 -8.60 21.39 22.35
C ASP A 779 -8.43 20.90 20.91
N LEU A 780 -9.54 20.70 20.19
CA LEU A 780 -9.42 20.55 18.74
C LEU A 780 -9.25 21.95 18.13
N ASP A 781 -8.08 22.21 17.54
CA ASP A 781 -7.72 23.44 16.86
C ASP A 781 -8.31 23.43 15.43
N VAL A 782 -9.12 24.46 15.12
CA VAL A 782 -9.84 24.58 13.85
C VAL A 782 -9.55 25.91 13.14
N ASP A 783 -9.47 25.90 11.81
CA ASP A 783 -9.46 27.10 10.97
C ASP A 783 -10.72 27.08 10.09
N THR A 784 -11.69 27.92 10.45
CA THR A 784 -12.94 28.06 9.70
C THR A 784 -12.82 29.19 8.68
N ALA A 785 -13.44 28.99 7.52
CA ALA A 785 -13.32 29.89 6.38
C ALA A 785 -11.89 30.02 5.80
N TYR A 786 -11.07 28.96 5.93
CA TYR A 786 -9.67 28.86 5.48
C TYR A 786 -9.38 29.47 4.10
N SER A 787 -10.25 29.18 3.11
CA SER A 787 -10.10 29.66 1.72
C SER A 787 -11.21 30.64 1.27
N GLY A 788 -12.33 30.67 2.00
CA GLY A 788 -13.52 31.48 1.74
C GLY A 788 -14.63 31.20 2.76
N ASP A 789 -15.67 32.03 2.78
CA ASP A 789 -16.74 32.00 3.80
C ASP A 789 -17.26 30.59 4.14
N GLY A 790 -17.25 30.23 5.42
CA GLY A 790 -17.87 29.01 5.95
C GLY A 790 -18.11 29.10 7.46
N ALA A 791 -18.45 27.97 8.09
CA ALA A 791 -18.83 27.91 9.51
C ALA A 791 -18.63 26.51 10.13
N LEU A 792 -18.45 26.47 11.45
CA LEU A 792 -18.35 25.24 12.24
C LEU A 792 -19.72 24.69 12.65
N SER A 793 -19.91 23.38 12.47
CA SER A 793 -20.92 22.59 13.15
C SER A 793 -20.26 21.47 13.96
N ALA A 794 -20.59 21.31 15.23
CA ALA A 794 -20.02 20.27 16.09
C ALA A 794 -21.10 19.61 16.96
N THR A 795 -21.07 18.29 17.09
CA THR A 795 -21.98 17.51 17.95
C THR A 795 -21.18 16.50 18.75
N SER A 796 -21.35 16.49 20.07
CA SER A 796 -20.71 15.53 20.98
C SER A 796 -21.67 15.07 22.09
N ALA A 797 -21.62 13.80 22.49
CA ALA A 797 -22.34 13.34 23.68
C ALA A 797 -21.68 13.80 25.00
N LEU A 798 -20.37 14.06 24.97
CA LEU A 798 -19.61 14.62 26.09
C LEU A 798 -19.34 16.13 25.88
N ASN A 799 -18.36 16.67 26.61
CA ASN A 799 -17.93 18.06 26.43
C ASN A 799 -17.30 18.26 25.05
N ALA A 800 -17.36 19.50 24.55
CA ALA A 800 -16.61 19.96 23.39
C ALA A 800 -15.59 21.01 23.83
N TYR A 801 -14.34 20.85 23.43
CA TYR A 801 -13.19 21.73 23.65
C TYR A 801 -12.66 22.11 22.26
N ILE A 802 -13.05 23.28 21.78
CA ILE A 802 -12.75 23.73 20.42
C ILE A 802 -12.15 25.13 20.46
N VAL A 803 -11.09 25.33 19.68
CA VAL A 803 -10.40 26.61 19.58
C VAL A 803 -10.14 26.98 18.12
N GLU A 804 -10.31 28.25 17.78
CA GLU A 804 -9.84 28.83 16.53
C GLU A 804 -8.65 29.74 16.83
N PRO A 805 -7.42 29.35 16.45
CA PRO A 805 -6.21 30.12 16.76
C PRO A 805 -6.23 31.52 16.16
N ILE A 806 -6.67 31.64 14.90
CA ILE A 806 -6.55 32.85 14.10
C ILE A 806 -7.85 33.12 13.36
N GLY A 807 -8.35 34.35 13.46
CA GLY A 807 -9.50 34.79 12.68
C GLY A 807 -10.86 34.58 13.38
N PRO A 808 -11.96 34.88 12.66
CA PRO A 808 -13.29 34.88 13.23
C PRO A 808 -13.99 33.52 13.13
N LEU A 809 -14.18 32.85 14.28
CA LEU A 809 -14.96 31.62 14.40
C LEU A 809 -16.45 31.86 14.13
N TYR A 810 -16.92 31.43 12.96
CA TYR A 810 -18.34 31.44 12.61
C TYR A 810 -19.02 30.15 13.07
N LEU A 811 -19.86 30.23 14.09
CA LEU A 811 -20.62 29.09 14.58
C LEU A 811 -21.92 28.92 13.78
N ASN A 812 -22.06 27.81 13.07
CA ASN A 812 -23.38 27.35 12.62
C ASN A 812 -24.08 26.74 13.84
N GLN A 813 -23.63 25.59 14.35
CA GLN A 813 -24.20 24.98 15.55
C GLN A 813 -23.19 24.10 16.31
N ILE A 814 -22.96 24.37 17.60
CA ILE A 814 -22.26 23.46 18.52
C ILE A 814 -23.29 22.85 19.46
N SER A 815 -23.30 21.52 19.64
CA SER A 815 -24.23 20.85 20.53
C SER A 815 -23.57 19.81 21.43
N THR A 816 -24.02 19.77 22.69
CA THR A 816 -23.64 18.76 23.68
C THR A 816 -24.86 18.33 24.49
N ASP A 817 -24.76 17.20 25.21
CA ASP A 817 -25.81 16.76 26.14
C ASP A 817 -26.15 17.78 27.26
N GLU A 818 -27.34 17.64 27.85
CA GLU A 818 -27.93 18.56 28.85
C GLU A 818 -27.08 18.72 30.13
N GLU A 819 -26.17 17.77 30.42
CA GLU A 819 -25.25 17.81 31.57
C GLU A 819 -23.78 18.06 31.16
N ARG A 820 -23.53 18.52 29.94
CA ARG A 820 -22.20 18.77 29.38
C ARG A 820 -21.97 20.25 29.07
N THR A 821 -20.73 20.58 28.71
CA THR A 821 -20.29 21.95 28.44
C THR A 821 -19.62 22.05 27.08
N ALA A 822 -20.00 23.07 26.32
CA ALA A 822 -19.25 23.54 25.15
C ALA A 822 -18.26 24.65 25.55
N PHE A 823 -16.97 24.36 25.52
CA PHE A 823 -15.85 25.29 25.67
C PHE A 823 -15.40 25.72 24.28
N ILE A 824 -15.54 27.02 23.99
CA ILE A 824 -15.33 27.57 22.64
C ILE A 824 -14.44 28.80 22.74
N ALA A 825 -13.36 28.83 21.97
CA ALA A 825 -12.39 29.93 21.98
C ALA A 825 -12.05 30.43 20.57
N ALA A 826 -11.85 31.74 20.41
CA ALA A 826 -11.24 32.36 19.24
C ALA A 826 -10.03 33.19 19.70
N LEU A 827 -8.82 32.61 19.70
CA LEU A 827 -7.66 33.18 20.37
C LEU A 827 -7.28 34.53 19.75
N ALA A 828 -7.10 34.61 18.43
CA ALA A 828 -6.84 35.85 17.71
C ALA A 828 -8.04 36.33 16.87
N GLY A 829 -9.26 36.31 17.41
CA GLY A 829 -10.42 36.85 16.71
C GLY A 829 -11.73 36.99 17.50
N ARG A 830 -12.84 36.72 16.81
CA ARG A 830 -14.23 36.96 17.27
C ARG A 830 -15.01 35.64 17.17
N ILE A 831 -15.90 35.36 18.12
CA ILE A 831 -16.90 34.28 17.97
C ILE A 831 -18.15 34.91 17.37
N LEU A 832 -18.64 34.41 16.24
CA LEU A 832 -19.73 35.02 15.47
C LEU A 832 -20.85 34.03 15.12
N ASN A 833 -22.07 34.55 14.98
CA ASN A 833 -23.21 33.78 14.53
C ASN A 833 -23.07 33.48 13.02
N GLY A 834 -22.73 32.24 12.67
CA GLY A 834 -22.65 31.71 11.30
C GLY A 834 -23.99 31.26 10.70
N ASN A 835 -25.03 31.02 11.53
CA ASN A 835 -26.32 30.49 11.06
C ASN A 835 -26.92 31.29 9.90
N SER A 836 -27.36 30.58 8.85
CA SER A 836 -28.03 31.20 7.69
C SER A 836 -29.51 31.49 7.93
N ASP A 837 -30.13 30.84 8.91
CA ASP A 837 -31.46 31.17 9.44
C ASP A 837 -31.31 31.89 10.80
N GLU A 838 -31.92 33.07 10.92
CA GLU A 838 -31.90 33.88 12.16
C GLU A 838 -32.74 33.25 13.30
N GLY A 839 -33.44 32.14 13.04
CA GLY A 839 -34.24 31.40 14.02
C GLY A 839 -33.52 30.28 14.77
N GLU A 840 -32.36 29.81 14.28
CA GLU A 840 -31.65 28.65 14.86
C GLU A 840 -30.56 29.08 15.86
N ASP A 841 -30.35 28.25 16.89
CA ASP A 841 -29.35 28.47 17.92
C ASP A 841 -27.95 28.02 17.47
N ASN A 842 -26.92 28.80 17.82
CA ASN A 842 -25.52 28.50 17.55
C ASN A 842 -24.88 27.58 18.59
N VAL A 843 -25.42 27.53 19.82
CA VAL A 843 -24.95 26.62 20.88
C VAL A 843 -26.14 25.98 21.60
N LEU A 844 -26.24 24.65 21.59
CA LEU A 844 -27.29 23.87 22.28
C LEU A 844 -26.60 22.94 23.29
N SER A 845 -26.57 23.31 24.57
CA SER A 845 -25.76 22.60 25.57
C SER A 845 -26.30 22.82 26.98
N GLY A 846 -25.97 21.94 27.93
CA GLY A 846 -26.20 22.21 29.35
C GLY A 846 -25.56 23.53 29.80
N SER A 847 -24.33 23.79 29.39
CA SER A 847 -23.57 25.01 29.71
C SER A 847 -22.63 25.42 28.57
N THR A 848 -22.29 26.69 28.46
CA THR A 848 -21.23 27.12 27.53
C THR A 848 -20.27 28.13 28.14
N ARG A 849 -19.00 28.04 27.72
CA ARG A 849 -17.92 28.93 28.11
C ARG A 849 -17.24 29.47 26.86
N LEU A 850 -17.35 30.78 26.66
CA LEU A 850 -16.94 31.47 25.43
C LEU A 850 -15.74 32.39 25.68
N TYR A 851 -14.69 32.29 24.85
CA TYR A 851 -13.51 33.15 24.92
C TYR A 851 -13.19 33.81 23.58
N ALA A 852 -12.93 35.10 23.58
CA ALA A 852 -12.39 35.78 22.41
C ALA A 852 -11.43 36.91 22.81
N SER A 853 -10.37 37.12 22.03
CA SER A 853 -9.57 38.35 22.15
C SER A 853 -10.37 39.58 21.70
N SER A 854 -11.34 39.40 20.81
CA SER A 854 -12.29 40.40 20.37
C SER A 854 -13.72 39.98 20.72
N ASP A 855 -14.70 40.32 19.89
CA ASP A 855 -16.13 40.22 20.19
C ASP A 855 -16.67 38.78 20.27
N ILE A 856 -17.76 38.60 21.04
CA ILE A 856 -18.62 37.42 21.04
C ILE A 856 -20.01 37.85 20.59
N GLY A 857 -20.43 37.44 19.39
CA GLY A 857 -21.59 37.99 18.68
C GLY A 857 -21.31 39.35 18.04
N ALA A 858 -22.37 39.99 17.50
CA ALA A 858 -22.32 41.34 16.94
C ALA A 858 -23.63 42.10 17.20
N ASP A 859 -23.60 43.44 17.07
CA ASP A 859 -24.76 44.31 17.33
C ASP A 859 -25.90 44.16 16.31
N ASP A 860 -25.57 43.72 15.09
CA ASP A 860 -26.52 43.39 14.04
C ASP A 860 -26.87 41.89 13.96
N LYS A 861 -26.13 41.03 14.67
CA LYS A 861 -26.34 39.58 14.71
C LYS A 861 -25.79 38.96 16.01
N HIS A 862 -26.61 38.92 17.05
CA HIS A 862 -26.31 38.25 18.32
C HIS A 862 -25.96 36.78 18.12
N LEU A 863 -25.06 36.25 18.95
CA LEU A 863 -24.84 34.82 19.08
C LEU A 863 -26.06 34.19 19.77
N LYS A 864 -26.62 33.14 19.19
CA LYS A 864 -27.84 32.49 19.70
C LYS A 864 -27.50 31.23 20.48
N THR A 865 -28.14 31.03 21.61
CA THR A 865 -27.85 29.89 22.49
C THR A 865 -29.14 29.28 23.05
N SER A 866 -29.19 27.97 23.22
CA SER A 866 -30.10 27.29 24.14
C SER A 866 -29.23 26.64 25.21
N VAL A 867 -28.84 27.42 26.23
CA VAL A 867 -28.00 26.94 27.33
C VAL A 867 -28.58 27.27 28.70
N GLY A 868 -28.37 26.36 29.66
CA GLY A 868 -28.75 26.58 31.06
C GLY A 868 -27.81 27.55 31.77
N THR A 869 -26.49 27.37 31.60
CA THR A 869 -25.47 28.26 32.19
C THR A 869 -24.56 28.86 31.13
N LEU A 870 -24.32 30.17 31.23
CA LEU A 870 -23.42 30.91 30.35
C LEU A 870 -22.30 31.57 31.15
N GLN A 871 -21.07 31.34 30.71
CA GLN A 871 -19.90 32.14 31.05
C GLN A 871 -19.23 32.68 29.76
N GLY A 872 -18.78 33.93 29.76
CA GLY A 872 -18.20 34.58 28.58
C GLY A 872 -17.13 35.60 28.91
N TRP A 873 -16.04 35.59 28.13
CA TRP A 873 -14.89 36.47 28.31
C TRP A 873 -14.44 37.07 26.98
N SER A 874 -14.34 38.40 26.93
CA SER A 874 -13.88 39.15 25.77
C SER A 874 -12.79 40.15 26.16
N LEU A 875 -11.56 39.95 25.66
CA LEU A 875 -10.39 40.72 26.10
C LEU A 875 -10.50 42.21 25.73
N ASN A 876 -10.74 42.49 24.44
CA ASN A 876 -10.79 43.84 23.87
C ASN A 876 -12.14 44.15 23.19
N GLY A 877 -13.05 43.18 23.14
CA GLY A 877 -14.33 43.27 22.45
C GLY A 877 -15.53 43.36 23.38
N ALA A 878 -16.70 43.15 22.79
CA ALA A 878 -18.01 43.21 23.40
C ALA A 878 -18.77 41.88 23.21
N ILE A 879 -19.86 41.70 23.95
CA ILE A 879 -20.62 40.45 24.03
C ILE A 879 -22.10 40.74 23.71
N TRP A 880 -22.65 40.05 22.71
CA TRP A 880 -24.03 40.14 22.24
C TRP A 880 -24.64 38.74 22.12
N ILE A 881 -25.47 38.33 23.08
CA ILE A 881 -26.04 36.98 23.14
C ILE A 881 -27.56 37.04 23.29
N GLU A 882 -28.27 36.21 22.52
CA GLU A 882 -29.70 35.92 22.67
C GLU A 882 -29.88 34.44 23.06
N ASN A 883 -30.28 34.18 24.30
CA ASN A 883 -30.54 32.83 24.80
C ASN A 883 -32.03 32.45 24.73
N ASN A 884 -32.33 31.25 24.29
CA ASN A 884 -33.65 30.65 24.32
C ASN A 884 -33.81 29.82 25.62
N GLY A 885 -34.88 30.08 26.37
CA GLY A 885 -35.15 29.46 27.69
C GLY A 885 -34.63 30.22 28.91
N GLU A 886 -34.57 29.50 30.04
CA GLU A 886 -34.01 29.98 31.32
C GLU A 886 -32.49 30.10 31.21
N LEU A 887 -31.93 31.22 31.68
CA LEU A 887 -30.48 31.44 31.68
C LEU A 887 -29.94 31.78 33.07
N PHE A 888 -28.90 31.05 33.47
CA PHE A 888 -28.03 31.39 34.57
C PHE A 888 -26.73 32.02 34.05
N ILE A 889 -26.49 33.30 34.36
CA ILE A 889 -25.15 33.89 34.24
C ILE A 889 -24.41 33.57 35.54
N ASP A 890 -23.57 32.55 35.48
CA ASP A 890 -22.82 31.98 36.59
C ASP A 890 -21.42 31.57 36.13
N LYS A 891 -20.59 31.06 37.04
CA LYS A 891 -19.35 30.36 36.66
C LYS A 891 -19.67 28.95 36.17
N VAL A 892 -19.05 28.52 35.07
CA VAL A 892 -19.10 27.14 34.58
C VAL A 892 -17.91 26.39 35.20
N GLY A 893 -18.16 25.80 36.37
CA GLY A 893 -17.11 25.20 37.21
C GLY A 893 -16.60 26.15 38.30
N GLU A 894 -15.35 26.57 38.20
CA GLU A 894 -14.71 27.53 39.11
C GLU A 894 -14.12 28.72 38.31
N GLY A 895 -13.98 29.87 38.97
CA GLY A 895 -13.61 31.16 38.37
C GLY A 895 -14.22 32.34 39.14
N ASP A 896 -13.89 33.57 38.74
CA ASP A 896 -14.24 34.83 39.44
C ASP A 896 -15.30 35.71 38.73
N PHE A 897 -15.70 35.35 37.51
CA PHE A 897 -16.71 36.05 36.71
C PHE A 897 -17.70 35.11 36.01
N GLY A 898 -18.89 35.62 35.71
CA GLY A 898 -19.81 35.03 34.73
C GLY A 898 -19.64 35.72 33.36
N ILE A 899 -19.54 37.05 33.33
CA ILE A 899 -19.23 37.81 32.12
C ILE A 899 -18.13 38.84 32.41
N ASP A 900 -17.10 38.90 31.57
CA ASP A 900 -16.15 40.02 31.55
C ASP A 900 -15.87 40.46 30.10
N ALA A 901 -16.10 41.74 29.79
CA ALA A 901 -15.83 42.34 28.49
C ALA A 901 -15.17 43.72 28.65
N GLU A 902 -14.20 44.05 27.78
CA GLU A 902 -13.74 45.44 27.68
C GLU A 902 -14.85 46.35 27.14
N GLY A 903 -15.58 45.88 26.14
CA GLY A 903 -16.67 46.57 25.46
C GLY A 903 -18.05 46.32 26.08
N HIS A 904 -19.08 46.50 25.25
CA HIS A 904 -20.50 46.37 25.60
C HIS A 904 -20.86 44.94 26.02
N VAL A 905 -21.84 44.79 26.90
CA VAL A 905 -22.47 43.50 27.22
C VAL A 905 -23.97 43.63 27.01
N GLU A 906 -24.52 42.90 26.05
CA GLU A 906 -25.96 42.75 25.83
C GLU A 906 -26.34 41.26 25.89
N ILE A 907 -27.09 40.89 26.92
CA ILE A 907 -27.65 39.54 27.07
C ILE A 907 -29.17 39.63 27.07
N ILE A 908 -29.80 38.97 26.11
CA ILE A 908 -31.24 38.77 26.00
C ILE A 908 -31.51 37.30 26.31
N THR A 909 -32.54 36.97 27.08
CA THR A 909 -32.98 35.58 27.25
C THR A 909 -34.50 35.45 27.14
N HIS A 910 -35.00 34.33 26.63
CA HIS A 910 -36.44 34.01 26.54
C HIS A 910 -36.99 33.47 27.88
N SER A 911 -36.48 34.06 28.97
CA SER A 911 -36.92 34.03 30.36
C SER A 911 -36.98 32.73 31.16
N PRO A 912 -36.72 32.78 32.48
CA PRO A 912 -36.18 33.93 33.25
C PRO A 912 -34.67 34.14 33.06
N LEU A 913 -34.16 35.29 33.51
CA LEU A 913 -32.73 35.59 33.61
C LEU A 913 -32.28 35.62 35.08
N THR A 914 -31.34 34.76 35.46
CA THR A 914 -30.71 34.80 36.79
C THR A 914 -29.22 35.08 36.69
N VAL A 915 -28.80 36.26 37.16
CA VAL A 915 -27.38 36.59 37.37
C VAL A 915 -26.95 36.11 38.75
N ASN A 916 -26.21 35.02 38.79
CA ASN A 916 -25.60 34.48 40.00
C ASN A 916 -24.26 35.12 40.32
N TYR A 917 -23.52 35.54 39.30
CA TYR A 917 -22.11 35.93 39.45
C TYR A 917 -21.73 37.24 38.78
N THR A 918 -20.42 37.55 38.71
CA THR A 918 -19.92 38.88 38.30
C THR A 918 -20.14 39.15 36.82
N ILE A 919 -20.58 40.37 36.47
CA ILE A 919 -20.65 40.90 35.10
C ILE A 919 -19.91 42.23 35.05
N ILE A 920 -18.89 42.34 34.19
CA ILE A 920 -18.08 43.55 34.02
C ILE A 920 -18.15 44.04 32.57
N SER A 921 -18.33 45.35 32.39
CA SER A 921 -18.09 46.05 31.13
C SER A 921 -17.15 47.24 31.39
N LYS A 922 -15.90 47.12 30.93
CA LYS A 922 -14.82 48.03 31.33
C LYS A 922 -14.88 49.41 30.63
N SER A 923 -15.58 49.52 29.48
CA SER A 923 -15.65 50.77 28.70
C SER A 923 -17.06 51.15 28.21
N ALA A 924 -18.08 50.30 28.37
CA ALA A 924 -19.40 50.48 27.77
C ALA A 924 -20.56 49.98 28.67
N ASP A 925 -21.76 49.85 28.08
CA ASP A 925 -23.00 49.56 28.81
C ASP A 925 -23.13 48.05 29.11
N ILE A 926 -23.78 47.71 30.22
CA ILE A 926 -24.38 46.39 30.48
C ILE A 926 -25.88 46.50 30.23
N VAL A 927 -26.43 45.67 29.36
CA VAL A 927 -27.86 45.54 29.04
C VAL A 927 -28.27 44.09 29.27
N LEU A 928 -29.21 43.87 30.19
CA LEU A 928 -29.70 42.53 30.53
C LEU A 928 -31.22 42.50 30.38
N THR A 929 -31.73 41.58 29.57
CA THR A 929 -33.14 41.50 29.21
C THR A 929 -33.69 40.10 29.45
N ALA A 930 -34.59 39.96 30.43
CA ALA A 930 -35.52 38.83 30.49
C ALA A 930 -36.73 39.18 29.60
N GLY A 931 -36.89 38.43 28.51
CA GLY A 931 -37.93 38.63 27.50
C GLY A 931 -39.34 38.42 28.05
N GLU A 932 -40.34 38.99 27.37
CA GLU A 932 -41.75 38.96 27.78
C GLU A 932 -42.51 37.83 27.07
N SER A 933 -43.37 37.13 27.81
CA SER A 933 -44.31 36.15 27.29
C SER A 933 -45.71 36.39 27.88
N PRO A 934 -46.79 35.81 27.32
CA PRO A 934 -48.13 35.89 27.93
C PRO A 934 -48.30 35.07 29.24
N GLY A 935 -47.20 34.57 29.80
CA GLY A 935 -47.12 33.74 31.00
C GLY A 935 -46.83 34.55 32.26
N ALA A 936 -46.40 33.86 33.31
CA ALA A 936 -45.75 34.50 34.44
C ALA A 936 -44.45 33.74 34.71
N GLY A 937 -43.39 34.46 35.03
CA GLY A 937 -42.04 33.92 35.15
C GLY A 937 -40.98 34.66 34.34
N ASP A 938 -41.34 35.78 33.71
CA ASP A 938 -40.46 36.58 32.85
C ASP A 938 -39.54 37.51 33.67
N ASP A 939 -38.93 36.93 34.71
CA ASP A 939 -38.22 37.61 35.79
C ASP A 939 -36.73 37.82 35.47
N LEU A 940 -36.19 38.99 35.84
CA LEU A 940 -34.76 39.24 35.94
C LEU A 940 -34.32 39.27 37.40
N LYS A 941 -33.44 38.36 37.78
CA LYS A 941 -32.93 38.20 39.14
C LYS A 941 -31.42 38.45 39.20
N VAL A 942 -30.97 39.33 40.09
CA VAL A 942 -29.56 39.51 40.46
C VAL A 942 -29.38 39.00 41.89
N THR A 943 -28.64 37.90 42.08
CA THR A 943 -28.60 37.20 43.38
C THR A 943 -27.63 37.83 44.38
N GLY A 944 -27.70 37.37 45.64
CA GLY A 944 -26.88 37.88 46.74
C GLY A 944 -25.36 37.83 46.54
N ASN A 945 -24.85 37.08 45.55
CA ASN A 945 -23.42 36.95 45.25
C ASN A 945 -22.98 37.81 44.05
N ALA A 946 -23.89 38.28 43.20
CA ALA A 946 -23.57 38.95 41.94
C ALA A 946 -23.08 40.41 42.11
N PHE A 947 -22.08 40.76 41.29
CA PHE A 947 -21.51 42.10 41.17
C PHE A 947 -21.59 42.53 39.69
N LEU A 948 -22.38 43.56 39.40
CA LEU A 948 -22.50 44.14 38.05
C LEU A 948 -21.80 45.49 38.05
N ASP A 949 -20.79 45.70 37.19
CA ASP A 949 -20.05 46.96 37.12
C ASP A 949 -19.82 47.44 35.67
N SER A 950 -20.19 48.69 35.40
CA SER A 950 -20.03 49.32 34.08
C SER A 950 -19.46 50.73 34.22
N GLU A 951 -18.46 51.07 33.40
CA GLU A 951 -17.95 52.44 33.31
C GLU A 951 -18.90 53.41 32.55
N THR A 952 -20.00 52.91 31.99
CA THR A 952 -21.12 53.74 31.48
C THR A 952 -22.44 53.40 32.17
N ASN A 953 -23.36 52.62 31.59
CA ASN A 953 -24.69 52.39 32.16
C ASN A 953 -24.96 50.90 32.42
N VAL A 954 -25.77 50.60 33.44
CA VAL A 954 -26.36 49.25 33.64
C VAL A 954 -27.86 49.36 33.43
N ILE A 955 -28.41 48.57 32.51
CA ILE A 955 -29.82 48.59 32.11
C ILE A 955 -30.38 47.19 32.35
N LEU A 956 -31.30 47.07 33.30
CA LEU A 956 -31.99 45.82 33.64
C LEU A 956 -33.43 45.88 33.14
N GLN A 957 -33.82 44.92 32.31
CA GLN A 957 -35.14 44.81 31.67
C GLN A 957 -35.75 43.44 31.97
N ALA A 958 -37.01 43.41 32.41
CA ALA A 958 -37.76 42.19 32.63
C ALA A 958 -39.21 42.33 32.13
N GLY A 959 -39.75 41.29 31.53
CA GLY A 959 -41.19 41.17 31.27
C GLY A 959 -41.99 41.25 32.57
N ASP A 960 -41.70 40.37 33.53
CA ASP A 960 -42.32 40.38 34.85
C ASP A 960 -41.48 41.20 35.88
N ASN A 961 -40.79 40.54 36.80
CA ASN A 961 -40.27 41.15 38.02
C ASN A 961 -38.76 41.38 37.93
N VAL A 962 -38.28 42.48 38.53
CA VAL A 962 -36.84 42.67 38.75
C VAL A 962 -36.51 42.47 40.22
N ILE A 963 -35.63 41.52 40.53
CA ILE A 963 -35.28 41.14 41.90
C ILE A 963 -33.77 41.29 42.09
N ILE A 964 -33.35 42.37 42.77
CA ILE A 964 -31.95 42.55 43.20
C ILE A 964 -31.87 42.11 44.67
N GLU A 965 -31.30 40.93 44.92
CA GLU A 965 -31.25 40.31 46.24
C GLU A 965 -30.31 41.02 47.23
N LYS A 966 -30.46 40.68 48.52
CA LYS A 966 -29.61 41.24 49.57
C LYS A 966 -28.21 40.62 49.51
N GLY A 967 -27.26 41.40 49.02
CA GLY A 967 -25.84 41.03 48.86
C GLY A 967 -25.34 41.49 47.49
N ALA A 968 -26.21 41.39 46.49
CA ALA A 968 -26.04 41.92 45.14
C ALA A 968 -25.55 43.36 45.16
N THR A 969 -24.67 43.69 44.21
CA THR A 969 -24.21 45.05 43.97
C THR A 969 -24.30 45.36 42.48
N VAL A 970 -24.92 46.49 42.15
CA VAL A 970 -25.05 47.00 40.78
C VAL A 970 -24.48 48.42 40.74
N THR A 971 -23.40 48.61 40.01
CA THR A 971 -22.66 49.87 39.88
C THR A 971 -22.54 50.32 38.43
N ALA A 972 -22.73 51.61 38.21
CA ALA A 972 -22.55 52.26 36.91
C ALA A 972 -21.92 53.63 37.10
N SER A 973 -20.84 53.97 36.40
CA SER A 973 -20.28 55.34 36.43
C SER A 973 -21.27 56.37 35.88
N GLY A 974 -22.08 55.98 34.90
CA GLY A 974 -23.23 56.68 34.32
C GLY A 974 -24.55 56.38 35.04
N THR A 975 -25.49 55.68 34.41
CA THR A 975 -26.86 55.48 34.92
C THR A 975 -27.14 54.01 35.23
N VAL A 976 -27.84 53.73 36.32
CA VAL A 976 -28.52 52.42 36.48
C VAL A 976 -29.99 52.58 36.13
N GLU A 977 -30.47 51.87 35.10
CA GLU A 977 -31.88 51.80 34.71
C GLU A 977 -32.48 50.44 35.08
N ILE A 978 -33.69 50.45 35.64
CA ILE A 978 -34.41 49.23 36.03
C ILE A 978 -35.84 49.32 35.49
N HIS A 979 -36.20 48.40 34.61
CA HIS A 979 -37.48 48.30 33.94
C HIS A 979 -38.08 46.92 34.21
N GLY A 980 -39.30 46.87 34.76
CA GLY A 980 -40.10 45.64 34.83
C GLY A 980 -41.46 45.90 34.20
N ASP A 981 -42.09 44.92 33.56
CA ASP A 981 -43.08 45.16 32.49
C ASP A 981 -42.45 45.94 31.34
N TYR A 982 -41.38 45.32 30.81
CA TYR A 982 -40.73 45.64 29.54
C TYR A 982 -41.34 44.76 28.44
N GLY A 983 -41.52 45.28 27.22
CA GLY A 983 -42.36 44.63 26.20
C GLY A 983 -43.86 44.91 26.38
N ASN A 984 -44.44 44.46 27.51
CA ASN A 984 -45.88 44.57 27.85
C ASN A 984 -46.80 43.89 26.81
N ASP A 985 -46.77 42.55 26.74
CA ASP A 985 -47.70 41.76 25.92
C ASP A 985 -48.90 41.22 26.75
N ASP A 986 -48.83 41.34 28.08
CA ASP A 986 -49.81 40.83 29.05
C ASP A 986 -50.62 41.95 29.77
N ALA A 987 -51.40 41.63 30.82
CA ALA A 987 -52.13 42.58 31.67
C ALA A 987 -51.88 42.42 33.18
N ALA A 988 -50.83 41.70 33.56
CA ALA A 988 -50.24 41.67 34.89
C ALA A 988 -49.55 43.01 35.20
N GLY A 989 -48.62 42.99 36.16
CA GLY A 989 -47.89 44.19 36.53
C GLY A 989 -46.74 43.85 37.44
N SER A 990 -45.58 44.38 37.08
CA SER A 990 -44.29 44.00 37.65
C SER A 990 -44.10 44.39 39.12
N THR A 991 -43.29 43.60 39.82
CA THR A 991 -42.72 43.96 41.10
C THR A 991 -41.22 44.18 40.97
N ILE A 992 -40.76 45.39 41.32
CA ILE A 992 -39.34 45.74 41.36
C ILE A 992 -38.89 45.75 42.82
N SER A 993 -38.01 44.81 43.17
CA SER A 993 -37.53 44.56 44.53
C SER A 993 -36.03 44.77 44.65
N VAL A 994 -35.61 45.84 45.33
CA VAL A 994 -34.20 46.22 45.49
C VAL A 994 -33.75 46.06 46.94
N TYR A 995 -33.18 44.89 47.24
CA TYR A 995 -32.60 44.53 48.53
C TYR A 995 -31.07 44.63 48.56
N GLY A 996 -30.41 44.65 47.40
CA GLY A 996 -28.98 44.86 47.20
C GLY A 996 -28.55 46.32 47.02
N SER A 997 -27.25 46.55 46.87
CA SER A 997 -26.67 47.87 46.66
C SER A 997 -26.83 48.30 45.20
N VAL A 998 -27.31 49.53 44.96
CA VAL A 998 -27.41 50.10 43.60
C VAL A 998 -26.87 51.51 43.59
N SER A 999 -25.90 51.79 42.71
CA SER A 999 -25.20 53.07 42.67
C SER A 999 -24.86 53.52 41.26
N GLY A 1000 -25.09 54.80 40.97
CA GLY A 1000 -24.59 55.45 39.77
C GLY A 1000 -24.77 56.96 39.78
N SER A 1001 -24.36 57.68 38.74
CA SER A 1001 -24.61 59.14 38.65
C SER A 1001 -26.11 59.46 38.72
N SER A 1002 -26.93 58.63 38.08
CA SER A 1002 -28.40 58.62 38.11
C SER A 1002 -28.91 57.19 38.33
N ILE A 1003 -30.11 57.06 38.90
CA ILE A 1003 -30.83 55.77 39.01
C ILE A 1003 -32.26 56.00 38.52
N VAL A 1004 -32.64 55.31 37.45
CA VAL A 1004 -33.97 55.35 36.83
C VAL A 1004 -34.68 54.04 37.13
N ILE A 1005 -35.94 54.11 37.56
CA ILE A 1005 -36.76 52.92 37.80
C ILE A 1005 -38.13 53.17 37.17
N SER A 1006 -38.50 52.37 36.18
CA SER A 1006 -39.73 52.52 35.41
C SER A 1006 -40.45 51.17 35.21
N SER A 1007 -41.67 51.25 34.68
CA SER A 1007 -42.52 50.11 34.34
C SER A 1007 -43.65 50.61 33.45
N ALA A 1008 -44.07 49.81 32.45
CA ALA A 1008 -45.21 50.17 31.61
C ALA A 1008 -46.57 49.92 32.32
N ALA A 1009 -46.58 49.16 33.42
CA ALA A 1009 -47.78 48.59 34.01
C ALA A 1009 -48.61 49.63 34.76
N VAL A 1010 -49.93 49.44 34.74
CA VAL A 1010 -50.86 50.26 35.54
C VAL A 1010 -50.76 49.91 37.04
N THR A 1011 -50.18 48.76 37.40
CA THR A 1011 -50.13 48.20 38.77
C THR A 1011 -48.74 47.71 39.22
N THR A 1012 -47.69 48.48 38.95
CA THR A 1012 -46.33 48.19 39.47
C THR A 1012 -46.24 48.26 41.00
N SER A 1013 -45.49 47.36 41.63
CA SER A 1013 -45.14 47.42 43.05
C SER A 1013 -43.62 47.59 43.25
N PHE A 1014 -43.20 48.58 44.05
CA PHE A 1014 -41.78 48.88 44.28
C PHE A 1014 -41.42 48.76 45.76
N THR A 1015 -40.43 47.93 46.07
CA THR A 1015 -39.89 47.74 47.42
C THR A 1015 -38.38 47.94 47.39
N ALA A 1016 -37.85 48.82 48.24
CA ALA A 1016 -36.40 48.98 48.40
C ALA A 1016 -36.03 49.22 49.87
N THR A 1017 -35.05 48.46 50.37
CA THR A 1017 -34.59 48.53 51.77
C THR A 1017 -33.09 48.81 51.91
N ALA A 1018 -32.39 49.03 50.79
CA ALA A 1018 -30.94 49.12 50.72
C ALA A 1018 -30.40 50.55 50.52
N ALA A 1019 -29.09 50.70 50.56
CA ALA A 1019 -28.40 51.95 50.25
C ALA A 1019 -28.41 52.18 48.73
N THR A 1020 -29.20 53.15 48.28
CA THR A 1020 -29.16 53.68 46.92
C THR A 1020 -28.38 54.99 46.91
N THR A 1021 -27.27 55.04 46.18
CA THR A 1021 -26.38 56.21 46.12
C THR A 1021 -26.34 56.81 44.72
N SER A 1022 -26.76 58.07 44.60
CA SER A 1022 -26.74 58.80 43.33
C SER A 1022 -26.30 60.25 43.50
N SER A 1023 -25.56 60.78 42.52
CA SER A 1023 -25.18 62.20 42.53
C SER A 1023 -26.35 63.14 42.19
N SER A 1024 -27.32 62.66 41.41
CA SER A 1024 -28.62 63.32 41.20
C SER A 1024 -29.78 62.32 41.08
N ALA A 1025 -30.58 62.16 42.14
CA ALA A 1025 -31.77 61.32 42.13
C ALA A 1025 -32.97 62.02 41.47
N SER A 1026 -33.27 61.73 40.20
CA SER A 1026 -34.53 62.08 39.54
C SER A 1026 -35.48 60.88 39.48
N ARG A 1027 -36.39 60.77 40.46
CA ARG A 1027 -37.51 59.81 40.41
C ARG A 1027 -38.62 60.30 39.47
N GLU A 1028 -38.44 60.17 38.17
CA GLU A 1028 -39.52 60.40 37.19
C GLU A 1028 -40.42 59.16 37.10
N MET A 1029 -41.41 59.09 38.00
CA MET A 1029 -42.47 58.08 37.97
C MET A 1029 -43.53 58.51 36.94
N THR A 1030 -43.28 58.23 35.67
CA THR A 1030 -44.08 58.76 34.56
C THR A 1030 -45.42 58.01 34.45
N SER A 1031 -46.46 58.66 34.95
CA SER A 1031 -47.88 58.26 34.91
C SER A 1031 -48.30 56.97 35.64
N CYS A 1032 -48.62 57.09 36.94
CA CYS A 1032 -49.63 56.22 37.55
C CYS A 1032 -50.69 57.06 38.32
N SER A 1033 -51.95 56.96 37.91
CA SER A 1033 -53.05 57.66 38.58
C SER A 1033 -53.59 56.87 39.77
N ALA A 1034 -53.07 57.20 40.96
CA ALA A 1034 -53.66 56.91 42.27
C ALA A 1034 -53.74 55.44 42.75
N ALA A 1035 -52.58 54.88 43.13
CA ALA A 1035 -52.48 53.84 44.16
C ALA A 1035 -51.49 54.25 45.27
N ARG A 1036 -51.63 53.67 46.47
CA ARG A 1036 -50.84 54.05 47.66
C ARG A 1036 -49.45 53.40 47.65
N ALA A 1037 -48.41 54.18 47.37
CA ALA A 1037 -47.06 53.82 47.79
C ALA A 1037 -47.01 53.68 49.33
N LYS A 1038 -46.50 52.55 49.82
CA LYS A 1038 -46.35 52.25 51.25
C LYS A 1038 -44.89 51.92 51.53
N MET A 1039 -44.07 52.95 51.73
CA MET A 1039 -42.72 52.80 52.26
C MET A 1039 -42.76 52.20 53.67
N THR A 1040 -41.94 51.18 53.91
CA THR A 1040 -41.51 50.66 55.22
C THR A 1040 -40.05 50.30 55.13
#